data_AF-A0A1R3HPX8-F1
#
_entry.id   AF-A0A1R3HPX8-F1
#
_cell.length_a   1.000
_cell.length_b   1.000
_cell.length_c   1.000
_cell.angle_alpha   90.00
_cell.angle_beta   90.00
_cell.angle_gamma   90.00
#
_symmetry.space_group_name_H-M   'P 1'
#
loop_
_entity.id
_entity.type
_entity.pdbx_description
1 polymer ?
#
loop_
_entity_poly.entity_id
_entity_poly.type
_entity_poly.pdbx_seq_one_letter_code
_entity_poly.pdbx_strand_id
1 'polypeptide(L)'
;MKFLRHGSWKYPINNVQSSLQGGLEVVTHVKSSHKEQTCLYDGVELEALPYIQTLKNFPKEELFAKVVMVRFDSNILLGEKLDWSSRSASKALYTIKYLHKSGAKVILVSSWKRKKNSELLTAEAVADILSSVLQHKVVALRCISCDMPVKREDLQKADIFLLENLSDYKEEVSNCSKFAELLSSEVDIFVNDSFSQSHKVLASTVGVARFCFASMAGFLFEESLHQLKKTAKTNKKPYIAIIGGGNLNNKAAAIEFLASRCDALVFVGLMSFQIMHALGHSVPTNLLERKAHKTALDIVQFAHEKHVLISYPEDFWCVNQHLPKQMGVFRAHGVLDGWLPVDLGPKSLDEINSLVTNSKRVIWIGPVKFKSYSPYTGGTSKLAQMLYKQSQCDCEVTIVGKMAHEIAKNESGSLSSFNMLENASAVWEFLKGQKLPGVVALDRAYPFEIDWNVAYCDPSRPLVVDIGSGNGLFIMGMARKRKDLNFLGLEINGKLVRRCLDSVHQSGITNGYFIETNATSTFRSIVSSYPGELVLASIQCPNPDFNKPEHRWRMLQRSLIEAVADLLASKGKVFLQSDVEEVAMRMKELFLKYGKGKLCLSHDHHNVKPNGNTWLEENPYGIRSDWEQHVLDRGAPISFVEKLGVIVAMIDSFLESLTHFPHNQTLERKTMENNEQKNHAIMIPYPFQGHVIPFVHLAMKLASKGFTITFVNTESIHHQITKSHSTTSPTSDVDDDIFAEARKSGLDIRYSIVSDGFPLGFDRSLNHDQFFEGVLHVMSAHIDELVANIFKQSPPPTCLIADTFYVWSSMISNKYNLVNVSFWTEPALVFTLYYHIDLLKANGHFACIENRDDIIDYIPGVRAIEPKDMMSYLQASDISTVVHRIIFKAFEDVKKADFIICNTVEELEHETISALQEKQPTYAIGPIFPTGFTKSVVATSLWSEFDCTQWLDTKPHGSVLYVSFGSYAHVSKNEIAEVAYGLLLSGKQNKWDKVAEKIHRVIGGKSNDDDELRKNIKEVKRELENALSTVGSSVVRRCLDSVHQSGITNGYFIETNATSTFRSIVSTFQLPRRIGSCFDS
;
A
#
# COMPACT_ATOMS: atom_id res chain seq x y z
N MET A 1 51.57 79.59 -1.11
CA MET A 1 50.15 80.02 -1.07
C MET A 1 49.28 78.86 -1.57
N LYS A 2 48.11 78.62 -0.93
CA LYS A 2 46.90 77.82 -1.34
C LYS A 2 47.10 76.59 -2.28
N PHE A 3 46.96 75.33 -1.82
CA PHE A 3 45.70 74.53 -1.61
C PHE A 3 44.92 74.26 -2.92
N LEU A 4 44.51 73.03 -3.37
CA LEU A 4 44.35 71.65 -2.82
C LEU A 4 44.79 70.60 -3.90
N ARG A 5 45.46 69.46 -3.60
CA ARG A 5 44.93 68.08 -3.25
C ARG A 5 43.78 67.56 -4.14
N HIS A 6 43.73 66.33 -4.69
CA HIS A 6 44.63 65.14 -4.83
C HIS A 6 44.23 64.45 -6.17
N GLY A 7 44.97 63.55 -6.83
CA GLY A 7 46.20 62.83 -6.46
C GLY A 7 46.08 61.33 -6.81
N SER A 8 46.26 60.97 -8.08
CA SER A 8 46.07 59.60 -8.61
C SER A 8 47.38 58.80 -8.71
N TRP A 9 47.58 57.75 -7.90
CA TRP A 9 48.72 56.83 -8.06
C TRP A 9 48.38 55.35 -7.77
N LYS A 10 48.85 54.48 -8.68
CA LYS A 10 48.99 53.02 -8.52
C LYS A 10 50.27 52.70 -7.74
N TYR A 11 50.34 51.55 -7.06
CA TYR A 11 51.54 50.73 -6.79
C TYR A 11 51.11 49.40 -6.13
N PRO A 12 51.94 48.33 -6.08
CA PRO A 12 52.90 47.85 -7.08
C PRO A 12 52.74 46.33 -7.38
N ILE A 13 53.29 45.88 -8.52
CA ILE A 13 53.60 44.46 -8.77
C ILE A 13 55.12 44.33 -8.79
N ASN A 14 55.70 43.38 -8.05
CA ASN A 14 57.12 43.05 -8.12
C ASN A 14 57.31 41.60 -8.57
N ASN A 15 58.16 41.42 -9.59
CA ASN A 15 58.55 40.13 -10.14
C ASN A 15 59.63 39.45 -9.30
N VAL A 16 59.66 38.11 -9.35
CA VAL A 16 60.92 37.36 -9.41
C VAL A 16 60.79 36.35 -10.55
N GLN A 17 61.67 36.44 -11.55
CA GLN A 17 61.84 35.41 -12.58
C GLN A 17 62.86 34.37 -12.10
N SER A 18 62.66 33.10 -12.45
CA SER A 18 63.75 32.30 -13.04
C SER A 18 63.19 31.14 -13.86
N SER A 19 63.94 30.77 -14.88
CA SER A 19 63.65 29.72 -15.87
C SER A 19 64.04 28.32 -15.38
N LEU A 20 63.37 27.27 -15.87
CA LEU A 20 64.01 26.23 -16.72
C LEU A 20 63.03 25.16 -17.21
N GLN A 21 63.51 24.36 -18.17
CA GLN A 21 62.80 23.28 -18.87
C GLN A 21 62.73 22.00 -18.03
N GLY A 22 61.88 21.05 -18.43
CA GLY A 22 61.97 19.64 -18.01
C GLY A 22 60.60 19.02 -17.74
N GLY A 23 60.34 17.85 -18.31
CA GLY A 23 59.13 17.07 -18.05
C GLY A 23 59.42 15.81 -17.24
N LEU A 24 58.56 14.82 -17.47
CA LEU A 24 58.52 13.46 -16.90
C LEU A 24 57.76 13.30 -15.56
N GLU A 25 57.12 12.13 -15.48
CA GLU A 25 56.25 11.66 -14.41
C GLU A 25 57.05 11.29 -13.14
N VAL A 26 56.36 11.23 -11.98
CA VAL A 26 56.41 10.10 -11.03
C VAL A 26 55.39 10.31 -9.89
N VAL A 27 54.77 9.22 -9.45
CA VAL A 27 53.81 9.15 -8.33
C VAL A 27 54.55 9.00 -6.99
N THR A 28 54.15 9.72 -5.93
CA THR A 28 54.28 9.26 -4.53
C THR A 28 53.27 9.95 -3.59
N HIS A 29 53.12 9.40 -2.37
CA HIS A 29 51.93 9.51 -1.51
C HIS A 29 52.12 10.40 -0.25
N VAL A 30 50.98 10.88 0.28
CA VAL A 30 50.64 11.07 1.74
C VAL A 30 50.91 12.43 2.47
N LYS A 31 49.78 13.06 2.83
CA LYS A 31 49.42 13.89 4.02
C LYS A 31 50.32 15.06 4.48
N SER A 32 49.75 16.28 4.44
CA SER A 32 49.33 16.98 5.67
C SER A 32 48.25 18.04 5.39
N SER A 33 47.53 18.44 6.44
CA SER A 33 46.29 19.23 6.40
C SER A 33 46.48 20.74 6.24
N HIS A 34 45.61 21.39 5.45
CA HIS A 34 44.97 22.65 5.86
C HIS A 34 43.51 22.69 5.38
N LYS A 35 42.63 23.25 6.23
CA LYS A 35 41.21 23.44 5.93
C LYS A 35 41.03 24.67 5.05
N GLU A 36 40.62 24.50 3.81
CA GLU A 36 39.97 25.57 3.04
C GLU A 36 38.59 25.12 2.58
N GLN A 37 37.59 25.93 2.92
CA GLN A 37 36.17 25.67 2.70
C GLN A 37 35.76 26.30 1.36
N THR A 38 36.28 25.76 0.26
CA THR A 38 36.10 26.32 -1.09
C THR A 38 34.70 26.05 -1.66
N CYS A 39 34.16 27.08 -2.31
CA CYS A 39 32.76 27.26 -2.73
C CYS A 39 32.09 26.07 -3.45
N LEU A 40 31.04 25.53 -2.82
CA LEU A 40 30.11 24.54 -3.40
C LEU A 40 28.98 25.19 -4.23
N TYR A 41 29.28 26.07 -5.19
CA TYR A 41 28.21 26.77 -5.96
C TYR A 41 28.37 26.92 -7.47
N ASP A 42 29.47 26.44 -8.07
CA ASP A 42 29.59 26.39 -9.53
C ASP A 42 29.37 24.94 -10.02
N GLY A 43 28.19 24.68 -10.59
CA GLY A 43 27.83 23.37 -11.18
C GLY A 43 26.62 22.64 -10.58
N VAL A 44 25.84 23.26 -9.69
CA VAL A 44 24.55 22.68 -9.25
C VAL A 44 23.49 22.86 -10.35
N GLU A 45 23.42 21.87 -11.25
CA GLU A 45 22.17 21.56 -11.95
C GLU A 45 21.05 21.46 -10.90
N LEU A 46 19.93 22.13 -11.12
CA LEU A 46 18.72 21.91 -10.33
C LEU A 46 18.39 20.42 -10.42
N GLU A 47 18.39 19.70 -9.28
CA GLU A 47 17.92 18.33 -9.22
C GLU A 47 16.59 18.24 -9.97
N ALA A 48 16.53 17.35 -10.96
CA ALA A 48 15.42 17.34 -11.90
C ALA A 48 14.10 17.14 -11.15
N LEU A 49 13.23 18.15 -11.19
CA LEU A 49 11.86 18.02 -10.69
C LEU A 49 11.26 16.75 -11.30
N PRO A 50 10.76 15.81 -10.47
CA PRO A 50 10.54 14.44 -10.90
C PRO A 50 9.60 14.35 -12.11
N TYR A 51 9.69 13.23 -12.81
CA TYR A 51 8.63 12.83 -13.71
C TYR A 51 7.41 12.49 -12.86
N ILE A 52 6.28 13.14 -13.14
CA ILE A 52 5.03 12.89 -12.42
C ILE A 52 3.96 12.50 -13.43
N GLN A 53 3.08 11.60 -13.03
CA GLN A 53 1.92 11.27 -13.85
C GLN A 53 1.01 12.50 -13.98
N THR A 54 0.46 12.73 -15.17
CA THR A 54 -0.52 13.80 -15.41
C THR A 54 -1.82 13.19 -15.94
N LEU A 55 -2.96 13.82 -15.66
CA LEU A 55 -4.25 13.39 -16.21
C LEU A 55 -4.28 13.35 -17.74
N LYS A 56 -3.43 14.16 -18.39
CA LYS A 56 -3.29 14.18 -19.85
C LYS A 56 -2.71 12.86 -20.39
N ASN A 57 -1.80 12.24 -19.66
CA ASN A 57 -1.06 11.04 -20.05
C ASN A 57 -1.59 9.77 -19.33
N PHE A 58 -2.73 9.85 -18.65
CA PHE A 58 -3.35 8.72 -17.97
C PHE A 58 -4.43 8.08 -18.85
N PRO A 59 -4.52 6.74 -18.96
CA PRO A 59 -5.55 6.08 -19.77
C PRO A 59 -6.94 6.53 -19.37
N LYS A 60 -7.76 6.93 -20.34
CA LYS A 60 -9.09 7.48 -20.05
C LYS A 60 -10.06 6.39 -19.58
N GLU A 61 -9.82 5.18 -20.06
CA GLU A 61 -10.56 3.95 -19.79
C GLU A 61 -10.42 3.55 -18.32
N GLU A 62 -9.25 3.76 -17.72
CA GLU A 62 -8.98 3.51 -16.30
C GLU A 62 -9.69 4.49 -15.34
N LEU A 63 -10.28 5.59 -15.85
CA LEU A 63 -11.09 6.51 -15.06
C LEU A 63 -12.56 6.06 -14.95
N PHE A 64 -13.01 5.15 -15.81
CA PHE A 64 -14.42 4.75 -15.85
C PHE A 64 -14.84 4.01 -14.58
N ALA A 65 -15.98 4.41 -14.00
CA ALA A 65 -16.52 3.90 -12.74
C ALA A 65 -15.62 4.06 -11.50
N LYS A 66 -14.50 4.79 -11.60
CA LYS A 66 -13.60 5.06 -10.47
C LYS A 66 -14.04 6.24 -9.62
N VAL A 67 -13.69 6.23 -8.33
CA VAL A 67 -13.86 7.36 -7.41
C VAL A 67 -12.56 8.17 -7.37
N VAL A 68 -12.60 9.38 -7.93
CA VAL A 68 -11.43 10.24 -8.10
C VAL A 68 -11.52 11.45 -7.17
N MET A 69 -10.60 11.56 -6.21
CA MET A 69 -10.50 12.73 -5.35
C MET A 69 -9.63 13.81 -6.01
N VAL A 70 -10.17 15.02 -6.15
CA VAL A 70 -9.49 16.18 -6.73
C VAL A 70 -9.22 17.24 -5.65
N ARG A 71 -7.95 17.44 -5.32
CA ARG A 71 -7.50 18.57 -4.50
C ARG A 71 -7.37 19.81 -5.37
N PHE A 72 -8.34 20.72 -5.29
CA PHE A 72 -8.36 21.95 -6.11
C PHE A 72 -7.87 23.19 -5.35
N ASP A 73 -7.47 24.24 -6.07
CA ASP A 73 -7.11 25.54 -5.47
C ASP A 73 -8.31 26.48 -5.34
N SER A 74 -8.77 26.67 -4.11
CA SER A 74 -9.83 27.62 -3.75
C SER A 74 -9.50 29.08 -4.09
N ASN A 75 -8.24 29.48 -4.20
CA ASN A 75 -7.86 30.86 -4.54
C ASN A 75 -8.16 31.23 -5.99
N ILE A 76 -8.29 30.20 -6.85
CA ILE A 76 -8.58 30.28 -8.28
C ILE A 76 -10.08 30.06 -8.51
N LEU A 77 -10.70 29.08 -7.84
CA LEU A 77 -12.15 28.78 -8.01
C LEU A 77 -13.08 29.56 -7.05
N LEU A 78 -12.60 30.24 -6.00
CA LEU A 78 -13.46 30.89 -4.98
C LEU A 78 -12.95 32.28 -4.53
N GLY A 79 -12.11 32.94 -5.33
CA GLY A 79 -11.46 34.21 -4.97
C GLY A 79 -12.35 35.46 -5.13
N GLU A 80 -12.15 36.49 -4.28
CA GLU A 80 -12.99 37.72 -4.20
C GLU A 80 -13.32 38.46 -5.52
N LYS A 81 -12.47 38.33 -6.55
CA LYS A 81 -12.69 38.86 -7.91
C LYS A 81 -12.65 37.69 -8.90
N LEU A 82 -13.71 36.91 -8.94
CA LEU A 82 -13.82 35.76 -9.84
C LEU A 82 -13.89 36.21 -11.29
N ASP A 83 -12.90 35.78 -12.07
CA ASP A 83 -12.99 35.75 -13.53
C ASP A 83 -12.83 34.32 -14.02
N TRP A 84 -13.99 33.70 -14.28
CA TRP A 84 -14.11 32.35 -14.80
C TRP A 84 -13.62 32.18 -16.25
N SER A 85 -13.41 33.28 -16.98
CA SER A 85 -12.76 33.26 -18.30
C SER A 85 -11.23 33.20 -18.22
N SER A 86 -10.64 33.33 -17.02
CA SER A 86 -9.20 33.20 -16.84
C SER A 86 -8.68 31.79 -17.17
N ARG A 87 -7.50 31.72 -17.78
CA ARG A 87 -6.83 30.47 -18.17
C ARG A 87 -6.70 29.49 -17.01
N SER A 88 -6.29 29.97 -15.84
CA SER A 88 -6.12 29.16 -14.63
C SER A 88 -7.43 28.53 -14.16
N ALA A 89 -8.51 29.32 -14.09
CA ALA A 89 -9.83 28.83 -13.69
C ALA A 89 -10.41 27.87 -14.73
N SER A 90 -10.26 28.20 -16.02
CA SER A 90 -10.67 27.33 -17.14
C SER A 90 -10.01 25.94 -17.05
N LYS A 91 -8.71 25.86 -16.73
CA LYS A 91 -8.01 24.58 -16.56
C LYS A 91 -8.45 23.79 -15.33
N ALA A 92 -8.62 24.43 -14.18
CA ALA A 92 -9.10 23.75 -12.98
C ALA A 92 -10.55 23.22 -13.15
N LEU A 93 -11.41 23.98 -13.83
CA LEU A 93 -12.74 23.50 -14.22
C LEU A 93 -12.67 22.37 -15.26
N TYR A 94 -11.68 22.42 -16.17
CA TYR A 94 -11.46 21.36 -17.17
C TYR A 94 -11.01 20.04 -16.52
N THR A 95 -10.16 20.06 -15.50
CA THR A 95 -9.82 18.86 -14.69
C THR A 95 -11.08 18.16 -14.19
N ILE A 96 -11.98 18.90 -13.54
CA ILE A 96 -13.22 18.34 -12.97
C ILE A 96 -14.15 17.82 -14.07
N LYS A 97 -14.33 18.58 -15.16
CA LYS A 97 -15.17 18.20 -16.31
C LYS A 97 -14.62 17.01 -17.09
N TYR A 98 -13.30 16.87 -17.19
CA TYR A 98 -12.64 15.76 -17.88
C TYR A 98 -12.88 14.44 -17.16
N LEU A 99 -12.71 14.43 -15.83
CA LEU A 99 -12.96 13.27 -14.98
C LEU A 99 -14.42 12.82 -15.06
N HIS A 100 -15.37 13.75 -14.84
CA HIS A 100 -16.81 13.47 -14.94
C HIS A 100 -17.20 12.89 -16.30
N LYS A 101 -16.73 13.50 -17.41
CA LYS A 101 -16.96 13.01 -18.78
C LYS A 101 -16.23 11.71 -19.14
N SER A 102 -15.39 11.19 -18.25
CA SER A 102 -14.72 9.89 -18.39
C SER A 102 -15.43 8.79 -17.59
N GLY A 103 -16.56 9.10 -16.95
CA GLY A 103 -17.34 8.15 -16.15
C GLY A 103 -16.84 7.98 -14.72
N ALA A 104 -15.96 8.87 -14.25
CA ALA A 104 -15.52 8.89 -12.86
C ALA A 104 -16.52 9.61 -11.95
N LYS A 105 -16.68 9.11 -10.72
CA LYS A 105 -17.27 9.88 -9.61
C LYS A 105 -16.21 10.79 -9.01
N VAL A 106 -16.50 12.08 -8.86
CA VAL A 106 -15.50 13.10 -8.50
C VAL A 106 -15.75 13.62 -7.09
N ILE A 107 -14.76 13.50 -6.20
CA ILE A 107 -14.79 14.06 -4.84
C ILE A 107 -13.87 15.28 -4.78
N LEU A 108 -14.44 16.47 -4.65
CA LEU A 108 -13.69 17.73 -4.58
C LEU A 108 -13.28 18.03 -3.14
N VAL A 109 -12.00 18.37 -2.93
CA VAL A 109 -11.47 18.80 -1.63
C VAL A 109 -10.67 20.09 -1.78
N SER A 110 -10.89 21.06 -0.87
CA SER A 110 -10.07 22.28 -0.81
C SER A 110 -10.07 22.88 0.61
N SER A 111 -9.28 23.94 0.80
CA SER A 111 -9.24 24.74 2.03
C SER A 111 -9.52 26.19 1.66
N TRP A 112 -10.61 26.79 2.16
CA TRP A 112 -10.95 28.19 1.92
C TRP A 112 -11.05 29.00 3.21
N LYS A 113 -10.67 30.29 3.11
CA LYS A 113 -10.72 31.26 4.21
C LYS A 113 -11.27 32.58 3.69
N ARG A 114 -12.32 33.12 4.32
CA ARG A 114 -12.82 34.48 4.01
C ARG A 114 -11.89 35.52 4.64
N LYS A 115 -11.61 36.62 3.93
CA LYS A 115 -11.00 37.80 4.55
C LYS A 115 -12.10 38.67 5.17
N LYS A 116 -11.72 39.37 6.24
CA LYS A 116 -12.48 40.31 7.07
C LYS A 116 -13.91 40.67 6.61
N ASN A 117 -14.87 40.42 7.51
CA ASN A 117 -16.24 40.96 7.52
C ASN A 117 -17.28 40.27 6.61
N SER A 118 -17.20 38.96 6.43
CA SER A 118 -18.33 38.15 5.94
C SER A 118 -18.31 36.74 6.56
N GLU A 119 -19.49 36.13 6.74
CA GLU A 119 -19.69 34.83 7.43
C GLU A 119 -18.92 33.68 6.76
N LEU A 120 -18.73 32.52 7.40
CA LEU A 120 -18.14 31.37 6.71
C LEU A 120 -19.05 30.91 5.55
N LEU A 121 -18.49 30.77 4.35
CA LEU A 121 -19.18 30.06 3.26
C LEU A 121 -19.23 28.58 3.63
N THR A 122 -20.44 28.08 3.88
CA THR A 122 -20.68 26.67 4.15
C THR A 122 -20.35 25.81 2.92
N ALA A 123 -20.16 24.51 3.10
CA ALA A 123 -19.88 23.61 1.99
C ALA A 123 -21.01 23.62 0.94
N GLU A 124 -22.27 23.78 1.36
CA GLU A 124 -23.43 23.90 0.48
C GLU A 124 -23.32 25.15 -0.42
N ALA A 125 -23.03 26.32 0.15
CA ALA A 125 -22.87 27.55 -0.62
C ALA A 125 -21.71 27.48 -1.63
N VAL A 126 -20.63 26.75 -1.30
CA VAL A 126 -19.52 26.49 -2.23
C VAL A 126 -19.92 25.48 -3.32
N ALA A 127 -20.70 24.44 -2.98
CA ALA A 127 -21.23 23.48 -3.94
C ALA A 127 -22.21 24.15 -4.92
N ASP A 128 -23.03 25.11 -4.49
CA ASP A 128 -23.91 25.88 -5.38
C ASP A 128 -23.12 26.73 -6.39
N ILE A 129 -22.07 27.43 -5.93
CA ILE A 129 -21.15 28.20 -6.79
C ILE A 129 -20.48 27.28 -7.81
N LEU A 130 -19.91 26.15 -7.36
CA LEU A 130 -19.27 25.18 -8.24
C LEU A 130 -20.28 24.56 -9.22
N SER A 131 -21.52 24.30 -8.80
CA SER A 131 -22.57 23.76 -9.68
C SER A 131 -22.91 24.71 -10.82
N SER A 132 -23.10 26.00 -10.50
CA SER A 132 -23.37 27.06 -11.48
C SER A 132 -22.24 27.18 -12.52
N VAL A 133 -21.00 27.01 -12.10
CA VAL A 133 -19.82 27.25 -12.96
C VAL A 133 -19.40 26.00 -13.74
N LEU A 134 -19.56 24.83 -13.13
CA LEU A 134 -19.35 23.56 -13.82
C LEU A 134 -20.49 23.26 -14.79
N GLN A 135 -21.70 23.78 -14.57
CA GLN A 135 -22.93 23.39 -15.27
C GLN A 135 -23.27 21.90 -15.05
N HIS A 136 -22.91 21.39 -13.88
CA HIS A 136 -23.17 20.03 -13.41
C HIS A 136 -23.50 20.10 -11.91
N LYS A 137 -24.38 19.23 -11.41
CA LYS A 137 -24.77 19.20 -10.00
C LYS A 137 -23.60 18.76 -9.10
N VAL A 138 -23.16 19.65 -8.21
CA VAL A 138 -22.21 19.34 -7.12
C VAL A 138 -22.99 19.23 -5.81
N VAL A 139 -22.72 18.18 -5.02
CA VAL A 139 -23.38 17.95 -3.72
C VAL A 139 -22.37 18.07 -2.59
N ALA A 140 -22.65 18.91 -1.60
CA ALA A 140 -21.85 18.99 -0.38
C ALA A 140 -22.06 17.74 0.50
N LEU A 141 -20.98 17.17 1.04
CA LEU A 141 -20.99 16.05 1.97
C LEU A 141 -20.48 16.48 3.34
N ARG A 142 -21.32 16.32 4.38
CA ARG A 142 -20.96 16.53 5.79
C ARG A 142 -20.55 15.21 6.41
N CYS A 143 -19.27 14.84 6.24
CA CYS A 143 -18.79 13.52 6.62
C CYS A 143 -17.46 13.52 7.36
N ILE A 144 -16.69 14.62 7.37
CA ILE A 144 -15.34 14.57 7.97
C ILE A 144 -15.45 14.93 9.46
N SER A 145 -15.91 14.00 10.28
CA SER A 145 -15.49 13.90 11.68
C SER A 145 -14.57 12.68 11.82
N CYS A 146 -13.76 12.61 12.88
CA CYS A 146 -12.68 11.62 13.01
C CYS A 146 -13.11 10.14 12.97
N ASP A 147 -14.42 9.85 13.00
CA ASP A 147 -14.98 8.51 13.21
C ASP A 147 -15.95 8.05 12.09
N MET A 148 -16.16 8.81 11.00
CA MET A 148 -17.13 8.47 9.95
C MET A 148 -16.55 8.62 8.52
N PRO A 149 -16.40 7.53 7.74
CA PRO A 149 -16.04 7.62 6.32
C PRO A 149 -17.22 8.07 5.45
N VAL A 150 -16.93 8.45 4.20
CA VAL A 150 -17.97 8.73 3.19
C VAL A 150 -18.75 7.44 2.91
N LYS A 151 -20.07 7.45 3.12
CA LYS A 151 -20.89 6.26 2.89
C LYS A 151 -21.13 6.02 1.41
N ARG A 152 -21.09 4.75 0.98
CA ARG A 152 -21.36 4.32 -0.39
C ARG A 152 -22.78 4.69 -0.88
N GLU A 153 -23.72 4.82 0.06
CA GLU A 153 -25.10 5.30 -0.14
C GLU A 153 -25.15 6.80 -0.53
N ASP A 154 -24.29 7.63 0.08
CA ASP A 154 -24.21 9.06 -0.23
C ASP A 154 -23.61 9.31 -1.62
N LEU A 155 -22.66 8.46 -2.02
CA LEU A 155 -22.04 8.45 -3.35
C LEU A 155 -23.01 8.08 -4.50
N GLN A 156 -24.27 7.71 -4.23
CA GLN A 156 -25.29 7.52 -5.27
C GLN A 156 -26.11 8.80 -5.58
N LYS A 157 -25.95 9.89 -4.82
CA LYS A 157 -26.80 11.09 -4.90
C LYS A 157 -26.43 12.10 -6.01
N ALA A 158 -25.23 11.96 -6.57
CA ALA A 158 -24.66 12.77 -7.65
C ALA A 158 -23.40 12.10 -8.21
N ASP A 159 -22.81 12.70 -9.25
CA ASP A 159 -21.50 12.29 -9.79
C ASP A 159 -20.34 13.16 -9.27
N ILE A 160 -20.63 14.36 -8.76
CA ILE A 160 -19.65 15.32 -8.26
C ILE A 160 -20.03 15.73 -6.84
N PHE A 161 -19.08 15.59 -5.92
CA PHE A 161 -19.23 15.88 -4.51
C PHE A 161 -18.22 16.92 -4.04
N LEU A 162 -18.51 17.62 -2.95
CA LEU A 162 -17.61 18.55 -2.28
C LEU A 162 -17.55 18.20 -0.78
N LEU A 163 -16.36 17.94 -0.26
CA LEU A 163 -16.18 17.72 1.19
C LEU A 163 -16.10 19.05 1.95
N GLU A 164 -16.20 18.97 3.27
CA GLU A 164 -16.10 20.10 4.19
C GLU A 164 -14.76 20.86 4.08
N ASN A 165 -14.76 22.11 4.55
CA ASN A 165 -13.61 23.02 4.43
C ASN A 165 -12.40 22.49 5.22
N LEU A 166 -11.36 22.02 4.53
CA LEU A 166 -10.20 21.46 5.21
C LEU A 166 -9.40 22.50 6.03
N SER A 167 -9.76 23.79 5.99
CA SER A 167 -9.20 24.82 6.88
C SER A 167 -9.57 24.65 8.36
N ASP A 168 -10.65 23.94 8.64
CA ASP A 168 -11.23 23.82 9.99
C ASP A 168 -10.62 22.66 10.79
N TYR A 169 -9.78 21.84 10.15
CA TYR A 169 -9.11 20.66 10.70
C TYR A 169 -7.63 20.95 10.98
N LYS A 170 -7.15 20.58 12.16
CA LYS A 170 -5.72 20.70 12.52
C LYS A 170 -4.91 19.57 11.88
N GLU A 171 -5.57 18.46 11.63
CA GLU A 171 -5.12 17.21 11.05
C GLU A 171 -4.62 17.38 9.60
N GLU A 172 -5.24 18.30 8.84
CA GLU A 172 -4.78 18.72 7.51
C GLU A 172 -3.38 19.33 7.57
N VAL A 173 -3.15 20.25 8.52
CA VAL A 173 -1.90 21.00 8.66
C VAL A 173 -0.80 20.16 9.30
N SER A 174 -1.15 19.20 10.16
CA SER A 174 -0.20 18.26 10.76
C SER A 174 0.12 17.04 9.87
N ASN A 175 -0.50 16.93 8.69
CA ASN A 175 -0.39 15.77 7.80
C ASN A 175 -0.69 14.44 8.53
N CYS A 176 -1.77 14.43 9.33
CA CYS A 176 -2.15 13.29 10.15
C CYS A 176 -2.47 12.06 9.28
N SER A 177 -1.79 10.94 9.52
CA SER A 177 -1.94 9.72 8.72
C SER A 177 -3.39 9.18 8.73
N LYS A 178 -4.06 9.17 9.88
CA LYS A 178 -5.46 8.70 10.02
C LYS A 178 -6.44 9.60 9.27
N PHE A 179 -6.19 10.91 9.26
CA PHE A 179 -7.03 11.88 8.56
C PHE A 179 -6.82 11.81 7.05
N ALA A 180 -5.58 11.59 6.61
CA ALA A 180 -5.29 11.30 5.21
C ALA A 180 -5.96 10.00 4.73
N GLU A 181 -5.89 8.93 5.54
CA GLU A 181 -6.55 7.65 5.29
C GLU A 181 -8.08 7.81 5.19
N LEU A 182 -8.69 8.56 6.11
CA LEU A 182 -10.11 8.92 6.11
C LEU A 182 -10.52 9.73 4.86
N LEU A 183 -9.73 10.74 4.46
CA LEU A 183 -9.96 11.53 3.25
C LEU A 183 -9.91 10.69 1.97
N SER A 184 -9.10 9.63 1.96
CA SER A 184 -8.97 8.68 0.84
C SER A 184 -9.87 7.44 0.96
N SER A 185 -10.73 7.35 1.96
CA SER A 185 -11.64 6.22 2.12
C SER A 185 -12.61 6.13 0.92
N GLU A 186 -12.72 4.95 0.32
CA GLU A 186 -13.43 4.71 -0.94
C GLU A 186 -12.90 5.54 -2.15
N VAL A 187 -11.65 6.06 -2.10
CA VAL A 187 -11.01 6.78 -3.22
C VAL A 187 -10.00 5.89 -3.96
N ASP A 188 -10.26 5.66 -5.24
CA ASP A 188 -9.37 4.96 -6.17
C ASP A 188 -8.12 5.81 -6.51
N ILE A 189 -8.36 7.03 -7.00
CA ILE A 189 -7.35 7.86 -7.66
C ILE A 189 -7.28 9.23 -6.99
N PHE A 190 -6.06 9.68 -6.70
CA PHE A 190 -5.79 11.05 -6.25
C PHE A 190 -5.32 11.95 -7.40
N VAL A 191 -6.02 13.05 -7.62
CA VAL A 191 -5.62 14.13 -8.52
C VAL A 191 -5.29 15.37 -7.70
N ASN A 192 -4.02 15.79 -7.73
CA ASN A 192 -3.62 17.08 -7.17
C ASN A 192 -3.68 18.14 -8.27
N ASP A 193 -4.64 19.06 -8.17
CA ASP A 193 -4.74 20.25 -9.03
C ASP A 193 -4.47 21.55 -8.25
N SER A 194 -3.81 21.44 -7.08
CA SER A 194 -3.52 22.54 -6.15
C SER A 194 -2.01 22.79 -6.04
N PHE A 195 -1.39 23.11 -7.17
CA PHE A 195 0.06 23.41 -7.25
C PHE A 195 0.50 24.47 -6.23
N SER A 196 -0.37 25.46 -5.96
CA SER A 196 -0.11 26.54 -5.00
C SER A 196 0.18 26.07 -3.58
N GLN A 197 -0.35 24.91 -3.16
CA GLN A 197 -0.09 24.31 -1.83
C GLN A 197 1.06 23.30 -1.85
N SER A 198 1.69 23.03 -3.00
CA SER A 198 2.70 21.97 -3.13
C SER A 198 4.02 22.23 -2.41
N HIS A 199 4.21 23.43 -1.87
CA HIS A 199 5.32 23.77 -0.95
C HIS A 199 5.07 23.36 0.50
N LYS A 200 3.91 22.79 0.82
CA LYS A 200 3.51 22.35 2.16
C LYS A 200 3.34 20.84 2.22
N VAL A 201 3.57 20.28 3.40
CA VAL A 201 3.22 18.92 3.75
C VAL A 201 1.84 18.95 4.40
N LEU A 202 0.79 18.62 3.64
CA LEU A 202 -0.60 18.56 4.13
C LEU A 202 -1.19 17.17 3.90
N ALA A 203 -2.18 16.80 4.70
CA ALA A 203 -2.87 15.52 4.54
C ALA A 203 -3.45 15.40 3.12
N SER A 204 -4.19 16.41 2.65
CA SER A 204 -4.86 16.42 1.36
C SER A 204 -3.97 16.68 0.13
N THR A 205 -2.66 16.92 0.29
CA THR A 205 -1.70 17.12 -0.81
C THR A 205 -0.54 16.12 -0.83
N VAL A 206 -0.23 15.51 0.32
CA VAL A 206 0.91 14.58 0.50
C VAL A 206 0.48 13.29 1.19
N GLY A 207 -0.31 13.38 2.27
CA GLY A 207 -0.77 12.22 3.02
C GLY A 207 -1.63 11.25 2.21
N VAL A 208 -2.69 11.76 1.56
CA VAL A 208 -3.69 11.02 0.78
C VAL A 208 -3.08 10.20 -0.37
N ALA A 209 -1.99 10.70 -0.97
CA ALA A 209 -1.29 10.01 -2.04
C ALA A 209 -0.78 8.62 -1.61
N ARG A 210 -0.61 8.38 -0.30
CA ARG A 210 -0.15 7.09 0.25
C ARG A 210 -1.20 5.98 0.22
N PHE A 211 -2.47 6.32 0.07
CA PHE A 211 -3.61 5.41 0.23
C PHE A 211 -4.36 5.15 -1.09
N CYS A 212 -4.24 6.05 -2.08
CA CYS A 212 -4.78 5.86 -3.42
C CYS A 212 -3.81 5.03 -4.28
N PHE A 213 -4.33 4.18 -5.19
CA PHE A 213 -3.47 3.34 -6.03
C PHE A 213 -2.72 4.16 -7.10
N ALA A 214 -3.35 5.24 -7.59
CA ALA A 214 -2.75 6.21 -8.50
C ALA A 214 -2.77 7.61 -7.89
N SER A 215 -1.73 8.40 -8.20
CA SER A 215 -1.60 9.80 -7.80
C SER A 215 -1.01 10.61 -8.96
N MET A 216 -1.69 11.66 -9.39
CA MET A 216 -1.34 12.41 -10.61
C MET A 216 -1.65 13.91 -10.51
N ALA A 217 -1.04 14.70 -11.39
CA ALA A 217 -1.31 16.12 -11.55
C ALA A 217 -2.54 16.38 -12.43
N GLY A 218 -3.38 17.32 -12.01
CA GLY A 218 -4.42 17.91 -12.87
C GLY A 218 -3.85 18.89 -13.89
N PHE A 219 -4.71 19.41 -14.79
CA PHE A 219 -4.25 20.22 -15.94
C PHE A 219 -3.75 21.62 -15.55
N LEU A 220 -4.23 22.19 -14.44
CA LEU A 220 -3.70 23.44 -13.89
C LEU A 220 -2.34 23.19 -13.20
N PHE A 221 -2.21 22.07 -12.50
CA PHE A 221 -0.96 21.66 -11.86
C PHE A 221 0.13 21.37 -12.90
N GLU A 222 -0.18 20.60 -13.94
CA GLU A 222 0.71 20.29 -15.06
C GLU A 222 1.23 21.59 -15.72
N GLU A 223 0.34 22.54 -16.02
CA GLU A 223 0.75 23.84 -16.58
C GLU A 223 1.65 24.62 -15.62
N SER A 224 1.29 24.69 -14.34
CA SER A 224 2.08 25.41 -13.34
C SER A 224 3.48 24.80 -13.16
N LEU A 225 3.57 23.46 -13.14
CA LEU A 225 4.85 22.74 -13.07
C LEU A 225 5.66 22.93 -14.36
N HIS A 226 5.03 22.94 -15.53
CA HIS A 226 5.68 23.21 -16.80
C HIS A 226 6.28 24.62 -16.82
N GLN A 227 5.54 25.65 -16.40
CA GLN A 227 6.04 27.02 -16.31
C GLN A 227 7.19 27.16 -15.30
N LEU A 228 7.14 26.43 -14.18
CA LEU A 228 8.26 26.37 -13.22
C LEU A 228 9.50 25.70 -13.86
N LYS A 229 9.33 24.54 -14.51
CA LYS A 229 10.41 23.82 -15.23
C LYS A 229 11.02 24.67 -16.35
N LYS A 230 10.21 25.45 -17.08
CA LYS A 230 10.67 26.42 -18.10
C LYS A 230 11.50 27.54 -17.48
N THR A 231 11.02 28.10 -16.36
CA THR A 231 11.72 29.12 -15.56
C THR A 231 13.05 28.61 -14.98
N ALA A 232 13.21 27.31 -14.78
CA ALA A 232 14.46 26.70 -14.33
C ALA A 232 15.54 26.55 -15.42
N LYS A 233 15.15 26.24 -16.67
CA LYS A 233 16.05 25.63 -17.67
C LYS A 233 16.68 26.56 -18.72
N THR A 234 16.24 27.81 -18.85
CA THR A 234 16.65 28.68 -19.98
C THR A 234 17.86 29.58 -19.67
N ASN A 235 18.86 29.52 -20.56
CA ASN A 235 20.14 30.24 -20.48
C ASN A 235 20.13 31.61 -21.22
N LYS A 236 18.97 32.14 -21.60
CA LYS A 236 18.86 33.47 -22.26
C LYS A 236 19.43 34.57 -21.35
N LYS A 237 20.46 35.28 -21.82
CA LYS A 237 21.07 36.46 -21.20
C LYS A 237 20.97 37.70 -22.12
N PRO A 238 20.90 38.94 -21.60
CA PRO A 238 20.86 39.29 -20.17
C PRO A 238 19.59 38.84 -19.47
N TYR A 239 19.74 38.31 -18.25
CA TYR A 239 18.67 37.83 -17.39
C TYR A 239 18.52 38.70 -16.14
N ILE A 240 17.35 39.32 -15.98
CA ILE A 240 17.06 40.25 -14.89
C ILE A 240 16.01 39.66 -13.94
N ALA A 241 16.23 39.74 -12.64
CA ALA A 241 15.23 39.40 -11.63
C ALA A 241 14.74 40.64 -10.87
N ILE A 242 13.44 40.95 -11.00
CA ILE A 242 12.75 42.00 -10.27
C ILE A 242 12.09 41.38 -9.02
N ILE A 243 12.53 41.78 -7.83
CA ILE A 243 12.23 41.11 -6.56
C ILE A 243 11.44 42.04 -5.63
N GLY A 244 10.19 41.68 -5.35
CA GLY A 244 9.21 42.49 -4.62
C GLY A 244 8.63 41.88 -3.34
N GLY A 245 8.04 42.75 -2.52
CA GLY A 245 7.43 42.44 -1.22
C GLY A 245 8.42 42.59 -0.05
N GLY A 246 8.16 41.87 1.05
CA GLY A 246 9.02 41.81 2.25
C GLY A 246 9.41 40.36 2.61
N ASN A 247 9.81 40.17 3.87
CA ASN A 247 10.37 38.95 4.47
C ASN A 247 11.67 38.50 3.79
N LEU A 248 12.69 39.37 3.78
CA LEU A 248 14.00 39.11 3.15
C LEU A 248 14.66 37.84 3.72
N ASN A 249 14.65 37.70 5.06
CA ASN A 249 15.26 36.57 5.76
C ASN A 249 14.74 35.20 5.28
N ASN A 250 13.45 35.10 4.97
CA ASN A 250 12.86 33.84 4.50
C ASN A 250 13.15 33.54 3.02
N LYS A 251 13.78 34.48 2.30
CA LYS A 251 14.04 34.43 0.85
C LYS A 251 15.53 34.43 0.48
N ALA A 252 16.44 34.67 1.42
CA ALA A 252 17.88 34.83 1.18
C ALA A 252 18.48 33.80 0.22
N ALA A 253 18.39 32.51 0.54
CA ALA A 253 18.91 31.43 -0.30
C ALA A 253 18.31 31.39 -1.73
N ALA A 254 17.06 31.83 -1.91
CA ALA A 254 16.47 31.96 -3.25
C ALA A 254 16.98 33.20 -4.01
N ILE A 255 17.35 34.26 -3.30
CA ILE A 255 17.95 35.47 -3.87
C ILE A 255 19.42 35.21 -4.23
N GLU A 256 20.16 34.48 -3.40
CA GLU A 256 21.50 33.94 -3.70
C GLU A 256 21.46 33.01 -4.92
N PHE A 257 20.47 32.12 -5.00
CA PHE A 257 20.24 31.31 -6.20
C PHE A 257 19.99 32.16 -7.45
N LEU A 258 19.20 33.23 -7.37
CA LEU A 258 19.02 34.16 -8.49
C LEU A 258 20.31 34.92 -8.82
N ALA A 259 21.07 35.39 -7.81
CA ALA A 259 22.38 36.01 -7.99
C ALA A 259 23.40 35.09 -8.68
N SER A 260 23.30 33.76 -8.51
CA SER A 260 24.18 32.83 -9.24
C SER A 260 23.90 32.72 -10.75
N ARG A 261 22.80 33.31 -11.26
CA ARG A 261 22.26 33.06 -12.61
C ARG A 261 21.89 34.34 -13.38
N CYS A 262 21.32 35.32 -12.70
CA CYS A 262 20.94 36.62 -13.27
C CYS A 262 22.16 37.51 -13.50
N ASP A 263 22.06 38.44 -14.44
CA ASP A 263 23.04 39.49 -14.67
C ASP A 263 22.70 40.77 -13.87
N ALA A 264 21.43 40.92 -13.46
CA ALA A 264 20.99 41.97 -12.54
C ALA A 264 19.86 41.52 -11.59
N LEU A 265 19.91 42.01 -10.35
CA LEU A 265 18.85 41.96 -9.34
C LEU A 265 18.27 43.36 -9.11
N VAL A 266 16.98 43.54 -9.37
CA VAL A 266 16.25 44.79 -9.19
C VAL A 266 15.31 44.63 -7.99
N PHE A 267 15.66 45.22 -6.85
CA PHE A 267 14.83 45.15 -5.65
C PHE A 267 13.76 46.25 -5.65
N VAL A 268 12.52 45.87 -5.34
CA VAL A 268 11.35 46.75 -5.27
C VAL A 268 10.50 46.42 -4.05
N GLY A 269 9.55 47.27 -3.68
CA GLY A 269 8.77 47.08 -2.45
C GLY A 269 9.64 47.09 -1.18
N LEU A 270 9.14 46.54 -0.07
CA LEU A 270 9.80 46.63 1.24
C LEU A 270 11.23 46.02 1.29
N MET A 271 11.56 45.07 0.40
CA MET A 271 12.90 44.50 0.31
C MET A 271 13.94 45.50 -0.19
N SER A 272 13.58 46.49 -1.03
CA SER A 272 14.55 47.49 -1.49
C SER A 272 15.15 48.28 -0.32
N PHE A 273 14.34 48.61 0.69
CA PHE A 273 14.80 49.31 1.90
C PHE A 273 15.83 48.52 2.72
N GLN A 274 15.77 47.19 2.71
CA GLN A 274 16.76 46.37 3.42
C GLN A 274 18.12 46.41 2.71
N ILE A 275 18.10 46.31 1.38
CA ILE A 275 19.29 46.38 0.52
C ILE A 275 19.90 47.78 0.53
N MET A 276 19.08 48.83 0.45
CA MET A 276 19.53 50.22 0.61
C MET A 276 20.25 50.44 1.95
N HIS A 277 19.67 49.97 3.05
CA HIS A 277 20.29 50.08 4.38
C HIS A 277 21.60 49.27 4.49
N ALA A 278 21.68 48.10 3.84
CA ALA A 278 22.94 47.35 3.74
C ALA A 278 24.03 48.08 2.93
N LEU A 279 23.64 48.84 1.91
CA LEU A 279 24.53 49.70 1.12
C LEU A 279 24.87 51.05 1.80
N GLY A 280 24.46 51.25 3.06
CA GLY A 280 24.80 52.43 3.86
C GLY A 280 23.86 53.62 3.69
N HIS A 281 22.71 53.45 3.02
CA HIS A 281 21.75 54.52 2.82
C HIS A 281 20.86 54.75 4.04
N SER A 282 20.49 56.01 4.29
CA SER A 282 19.52 56.36 5.33
C SER A 282 18.12 55.89 4.96
N VAL A 283 17.48 55.12 5.84
CA VAL A 283 16.17 54.50 5.63
C VAL A 283 15.33 54.59 6.92
N PRO A 284 14.05 55.02 6.84
CA PRO A 284 13.16 55.03 8.00
C PRO A 284 13.03 53.67 8.69
N THR A 285 13.20 53.64 10.01
CA THR A 285 13.27 52.40 10.81
C THR A 285 11.98 51.58 10.79
N ASN A 286 10.83 52.21 10.53
CA ASN A 286 9.53 51.56 10.37
C ASN A 286 9.38 50.79 9.05
N LEU A 287 10.31 50.95 8.11
CA LEU A 287 10.38 50.21 6.84
C LEU A 287 11.41 49.06 6.89
N LEU A 288 12.18 48.94 7.98
CA LEU A 288 13.19 47.91 8.17
C LEU A 288 12.65 46.66 8.87
N GLU A 289 13.07 45.50 8.40
CA GLU A 289 12.72 44.20 8.97
C GLU A 289 13.64 43.85 10.15
N ARG A 290 13.07 43.43 11.28
CA ARG A 290 13.84 43.04 12.47
C ARG A 290 14.82 41.92 12.12
N LYS A 291 16.11 42.15 12.40
CA LYS A 291 17.23 41.22 12.14
C LYS A 291 17.50 40.95 10.64
N ALA A 292 17.00 41.75 9.70
CA ALA A 292 17.26 41.53 8.26
C ALA A 292 18.57 42.16 7.74
N HIS A 293 19.18 43.10 8.48
CA HIS A 293 20.35 43.84 8.02
C HIS A 293 21.55 42.95 7.67
N LYS A 294 21.86 41.93 8.49
CA LYS A 294 22.96 40.99 8.20
C LYS A 294 22.70 40.25 6.89
N THR A 295 21.53 39.64 6.75
CA THR A 295 21.11 38.94 5.53
C THR A 295 21.16 39.83 4.28
N ALA A 296 20.80 41.11 4.42
CA ALA A 296 20.89 42.07 3.32
C ALA A 296 22.36 42.37 2.92
N LEU A 297 23.27 42.48 3.90
CA LEU A 297 24.71 42.58 3.64
C LEU A 297 25.26 41.31 2.97
N ASP A 298 24.90 40.13 3.48
CA ASP A 298 25.34 38.83 2.95
C ASP A 298 24.92 38.69 1.46
N ILE A 299 23.68 39.06 1.11
CA ILE A 299 23.17 39.09 -0.28
C ILE A 299 23.92 40.10 -1.15
N VAL A 300 24.18 41.32 -0.64
CA VAL A 300 24.92 42.35 -1.38
C VAL A 300 26.34 41.89 -1.68
N GLN A 301 27.03 41.32 -0.69
CA GLN A 301 28.37 40.78 -0.86
C GLN A 301 28.40 39.64 -1.89
N PHE A 302 27.49 38.66 -1.77
CA PHE A 302 27.42 37.54 -2.70
C PHE A 302 27.15 37.98 -4.16
N ALA A 303 26.29 38.97 -4.36
CA ALA A 303 26.06 39.55 -5.68
C ALA A 303 27.31 40.25 -6.24
N HIS A 304 28.06 40.99 -5.42
CA HIS A 304 29.34 41.58 -5.83
C HIS A 304 30.38 40.52 -6.20
N GLU A 305 30.51 39.45 -5.41
CA GLU A 305 31.41 38.32 -5.67
C GLU A 305 31.08 37.58 -6.98
N LYS A 306 29.79 37.50 -7.35
CA LYS A 306 29.32 36.93 -8.63
C LYS A 306 29.17 37.96 -9.77
N HIS A 307 29.64 39.20 -9.58
CA HIS A 307 29.58 40.30 -10.56
C HIS A 307 28.16 40.67 -11.06
N VAL A 308 27.15 40.50 -10.20
CA VAL A 308 25.74 40.77 -10.52
C VAL A 308 25.39 42.21 -10.17
N LEU A 309 24.74 42.92 -11.08
CA LEU A 309 24.30 44.29 -10.84
C LEU A 309 23.14 44.32 -9.84
N ILE A 310 23.30 44.98 -8.69
CA ILE A 310 22.20 45.33 -7.79
C ILE A 310 21.63 46.70 -8.19
N SER A 311 20.31 46.75 -8.37
CA SER A 311 19.52 47.96 -8.56
C SER A 311 18.42 48.04 -7.51
N TYR A 312 18.13 49.26 -7.06
CA TYR A 312 17.07 49.62 -6.11
C TYR A 312 16.48 50.98 -6.53
N PRO A 313 15.31 51.38 -6.04
CA PRO A 313 14.64 52.58 -6.51
C PRO A 313 15.34 53.83 -5.98
N GLU A 314 15.46 54.84 -6.84
CA GLU A 314 16.05 56.15 -6.58
C GLU A 314 15.03 57.19 -6.08
N ASP A 315 13.75 56.93 -6.31
CA ASP A 315 12.62 57.75 -5.88
C ASP A 315 11.33 56.93 -5.64
N PHE A 316 10.48 57.46 -4.76
CA PHE A 316 9.22 56.85 -4.37
C PHE A 316 8.08 57.87 -4.43
N TRP A 317 6.89 57.41 -4.81
CA TRP A 317 5.67 58.12 -4.43
C TRP A 317 5.41 57.86 -2.95
N CYS A 318 5.27 58.93 -2.17
CA CYS A 318 4.93 58.86 -0.75
C CYS A 318 3.65 59.62 -0.45
N VAL A 319 2.87 59.11 0.51
CA VAL A 319 1.71 59.80 1.11
C VAL A 319 2.04 60.25 2.53
N ASN A 320 1.50 61.39 2.95
CA ASN A 320 1.66 61.85 4.33
C ASN A 320 0.76 61.02 5.27
N GLN A 321 1.32 60.46 6.34
CA GLN A 321 0.59 59.58 7.26
C GLN A 321 -0.52 60.29 8.04
N HIS A 322 -0.37 61.61 8.26
CA HIS A 322 -1.34 62.45 8.96
C HIS A 322 -2.33 63.12 7.99
N LEU A 323 -1.96 63.27 6.71
CA LEU A 323 -2.78 63.85 5.65
C LEU A 323 -2.78 62.94 4.40
N PRO A 324 -3.50 61.81 4.39
CA PRO A 324 -3.39 60.80 3.31
C PRO A 324 -3.78 61.25 1.89
N LYS A 325 -4.39 62.44 1.75
CA LYS A 325 -4.66 63.09 0.46
C LYS A 325 -3.45 63.86 -0.09
N GLN A 326 -2.46 64.16 0.74
CA GLN A 326 -1.22 64.83 0.36
C GLN A 326 -0.19 63.79 -0.10
N MET A 327 0.33 63.96 -1.31
CA MET A 327 1.20 62.99 -1.96
C MET A 327 2.32 63.73 -2.70
N GLY A 328 3.51 63.13 -2.76
CA GLY A 328 4.67 63.70 -3.45
C GLY A 328 5.69 62.65 -3.87
N VAL A 329 6.61 63.03 -4.75
CA VAL A 329 7.77 62.20 -5.11
C VAL A 329 8.94 62.59 -4.19
N PHE A 330 9.53 61.61 -3.53
CA PHE A 330 10.69 61.79 -2.67
C PHE A 330 11.86 60.95 -3.19
N ARG A 331 13.09 61.48 -3.12
CA ARG A 331 14.30 60.68 -3.36
C ARG A 331 14.40 59.58 -2.30
N ALA A 332 14.93 58.42 -2.68
CA ALA A 332 15.06 57.25 -1.83
C ALA A 332 15.79 57.53 -0.49
N HIS A 333 16.84 58.35 -0.55
CA HIS A 333 17.66 58.80 0.57
C HIS A 333 17.05 59.95 1.41
N GLY A 334 15.86 60.43 1.03
CA GLY A 334 15.25 61.66 1.54
C GLY A 334 13.76 61.52 1.87
N VAL A 335 13.28 60.30 2.15
CA VAL A 335 11.93 60.08 2.66
C VAL A 335 11.85 60.63 4.09
N LEU A 336 11.09 61.72 4.27
CA LEU A 336 10.94 62.40 5.55
C LEU A 336 10.10 61.59 6.54
N ASP A 337 10.37 61.75 7.84
CA ASP A 337 9.52 61.18 8.89
C ASP A 337 8.05 61.59 8.72
N GLY A 338 7.16 60.62 8.89
CA GLY A 338 5.73 60.77 8.66
C GLY A 338 5.28 60.68 7.20
N TRP A 339 6.18 60.46 6.24
CA TRP A 339 5.84 60.09 4.87
C TRP A 339 6.01 58.59 4.64
N LEU A 340 5.02 57.97 4.00
CA LEU A 340 4.99 56.53 3.75
C LEU A 340 5.07 56.26 2.25
N PRO A 341 6.05 55.47 1.77
CA PRO A 341 6.13 55.07 0.37
C PRO A 341 4.95 54.18 -0.02
N VAL A 342 4.43 54.35 -1.25
CA VAL A 342 3.24 53.62 -1.76
C VAL A 342 3.46 52.95 -3.11
N ASP A 343 4.29 53.52 -3.99
CA ASP A 343 4.67 52.95 -5.30
C ASP A 343 6.03 53.53 -5.77
N LEU A 344 6.59 52.98 -6.84
CA LEU A 344 7.84 53.47 -7.46
C LEU A 344 7.68 54.88 -8.05
N GLY A 345 8.68 55.74 -7.85
CA GLY A 345 8.73 57.05 -8.49
C GLY A 345 9.12 57.00 -9.98
N PRO A 346 8.98 58.12 -10.71
CA PRO A 346 9.28 58.18 -12.14
C PRO A 346 10.74 57.85 -12.49
N LYS A 347 11.73 58.37 -11.76
CA LYS A 347 13.16 58.14 -12.06
C LYS A 347 13.51 56.65 -11.97
N SER A 348 12.99 55.99 -10.94
CA SER A 348 13.16 54.56 -10.72
C SER A 348 12.54 53.71 -11.84
N LEU A 349 11.40 54.13 -12.39
CA LEU A 349 10.77 53.44 -13.51
C LEU A 349 11.58 53.59 -14.80
N ASP A 350 12.13 54.78 -15.06
CA ASP A 350 12.99 55.03 -16.22
C ASP A 350 14.29 54.20 -16.16
N GLU A 351 14.92 54.08 -14.99
CA GLU A 351 16.11 53.24 -14.77
C GLU A 351 15.80 51.74 -14.93
N ILE A 352 14.70 51.25 -14.35
CA ILE A 352 14.25 49.87 -14.55
C ILE A 352 13.94 49.61 -16.04
N ASN A 353 13.38 50.59 -16.76
CA ASN A 353 13.12 50.48 -18.19
C ASN A 353 14.43 50.36 -18.99
N SER A 354 15.44 51.16 -18.67
CA SER A 354 16.77 51.09 -19.31
C SER A 354 17.45 49.73 -19.11
N LEU A 355 17.31 49.12 -17.92
CA LEU A 355 17.81 47.77 -17.65
C LEU A 355 17.00 46.72 -18.44
N VAL A 356 15.67 46.78 -18.40
CA VAL A 356 14.78 45.77 -19.00
C VAL A 356 14.83 45.77 -20.53
N THR A 357 14.99 46.92 -21.19
CA THR A 357 14.91 47.06 -22.66
C THR A 357 15.93 46.18 -23.41
N ASN A 358 17.11 45.96 -22.82
CA ASN A 358 18.17 45.13 -23.43
C ASN A 358 18.19 43.68 -22.92
N SER A 359 17.24 43.30 -22.05
CA SER A 359 17.17 41.94 -21.50
C SER A 359 16.56 40.96 -22.50
N LYS A 360 17.09 39.73 -22.52
CA LYS A 360 16.50 38.58 -23.21
C LYS A 360 15.61 37.75 -22.30
N ARG A 361 15.67 38.00 -20.99
CA ARG A 361 14.88 37.31 -20.00
C ARG A 361 14.61 38.21 -18.79
N VAL A 362 13.37 38.23 -18.32
CA VAL A 362 12.98 38.86 -17.04
C VAL A 362 12.15 37.90 -16.20
N ILE A 363 12.44 37.83 -14.91
CA ILE A 363 11.52 37.28 -13.91
C ILE A 363 11.09 38.38 -12.94
N TRP A 364 9.80 38.54 -12.70
CA TRP A 364 9.26 39.46 -11.69
C TRP A 364 8.55 38.65 -10.60
N ILE A 365 9.06 38.69 -9.37
CA ILE A 365 8.53 37.93 -8.23
C ILE A 365 8.03 38.85 -7.13
N GLY A 366 6.73 38.85 -6.88
CA GLY A 366 6.11 39.55 -5.74
C GLY A 366 5.73 41.02 -5.99
N PRO A 367 5.05 41.66 -5.01
CA PRO A 367 4.43 42.96 -5.20
C PRO A 367 5.44 44.12 -5.17
N VAL A 368 5.20 45.12 -6.02
CA VAL A 368 5.94 46.40 -6.02
C VAL A 368 5.44 47.35 -4.92
N LYS A 369 4.12 47.33 -4.63
CA LYS A 369 3.47 48.25 -3.68
C LYS A 369 3.73 47.88 -2.23
N PHE A 370 3.74 48.91 -1.37
CA PHE A 370 4.10 48.79 0.04
C PHE A 370 2.88 48.54 0.96
N LYS A 371 1.72 49.17 0.69
CA LYS A 371 0.43 48.96 1.39
C LYS A 371 -0.77 49.18 0.44
N SER A 372 -1.94 48.62 0.77
CA SER A 372 -3.11 48.55 -0.13
C SER A 372 -4.11 49.72 -0.06
N TYR A 373 -3.87 50.73 0.77
CA TYR A 373 -4.85 51.80 1.06
C TYR A 373 -4.54 53.15 0.38
N SER A 374 -3.61 53.20 -0.58
CA SER A 374 -3.21 54.46 -1.22
C SER A 374 -4.07 54.83 -2.44
N PRO A 375 -4.17 56.13 -2.78
CA PRO A 375 -4.59 56.53 -4.13
C PRO A 375 -3.68 55.93 -5.21
N TYR A 376 -4.20 55.83 -6.43
CA TYR A 376 -3.54 55.18 -7.57
C TYR A 376 -2.49 56.10 -8.22
N THR A 377 -1.22 55.72 -8.12
CA THR A 377 -0.06 56.41 -8.71
C THR A 377 0.44 55.80 -10.02
N GLY A 378 -0.08 54.62 -10.39
CA GLY A 378 0.20 53.94 -11.66
C GLY A 378 1.62 53.37 -11.85
N GLY A 379 2.51 53.43 -10.85
CA GLY A 379 3.89 52.98 -11.00
C GLY A 379 4.02 51.49 -11.29
N THR A 380 3.33 50.66 -10.52
CA THR A 380 3.31 49.20 -10.77
C THR A 380 2.67 48.84 -12.12
N SER A 381 1.68 49.63 -12.59
CA SER A 381 1.07 49.45 -13.91
C SER A 381 2.01 49.83 -15.05
N LYS A 382 2.77 50.93 -14.91
CA LYS A 382 3.82 51.29 -15.87
C LYS A 382 4.87 50.19 -16.00
N LEU A 383 5.32 49.60 -14.88
CA LEU A 383 6.22 48.45 -14.90
C LEU A 383 5.63 47.26 -15.68
N ALA A 384 4.34 46.95 -15.47
CA ALA A 384 3.67 45.89 -16.21
C ALA A 384 3.56 46.20 -17.72
N GLN A 385 3.26 47.45 -18.10
CA GLN A 385 3.25 47.89 -19.50
C GLN A 385 4.64 47.81 -20.15
N MET A 386 5.70 48.16 -19.43
CA MET A 386 7.09 48.04 -19.88
C MET A 386 7.45 46.57 -20.16
N LEU A 387 7.14 45.68 -19.20
CA LEU A 387 7.35 44.24 -19.35
C LEU A 387 6.50 43.63 -20.48
N TYR A 388 5.28 44.13 -20.72
CA TYR A 388 4.43 43.71 -21.83
C TYR A 388 5.01 44.10 -23.19
N LYS A 389 5.52 45.33 -23.34
CA LYS A 389 6.23 45.75 -24.55
C LYS A 389 7.45 44.86 -24.80
N GLN A 390 8.23 44.61 -23.75
CA GLN A 390 9.44 43.81 -23.84
C GLN A 390 9.16 42.35 -24.24
N SER A 391 8.04 41.74 -23.80
CA SER A 391 7.68 40.39 -24.22
C SER A 391 7.23 40.25 -25.68
N GLN A 392 6.94 41.36 -26.38
CA GLN A 392 6.78 41.36 -27.85
C GLN A 392 8.13 41.36 -28.59
N CYS A 393 9.25 41.63 -27.92
CA CYS A 393 10.57 41.88 -28.51
C CYS A 393 11.60 40.76 -28.22
N ASP A 394 11.19 39.49 -28.32
CA ASP A 394 12.02 38.28 -28.06
C ASP A 394 12.58 38.15 -26.62
N CYS A 395 12.05 38.93 -25.67
CA CYS A 395 12.34 38.71 -24.26
C CYS A 395 11.35 37.72 -23.62
N GLU A 396 11.88 36.70 -22.95
CA GLU A 396 11.05 35.82 -22.13
C GLU A 396 10.74 36.47 -20.78
N VAL A 397 9.48 36.83 -20.55
CA VAL A 397 9.01 37.46 -19.31
C VAL A 397 8.17 36.48 -18.49
N THR A 398 8.60 36.23 -17.25
CA THR A 398 7.88 35.41 -16.26
C THR A 398 7.40 36.27 -15.09
N ILE A 399 6.09 36.24 -14.82
CA ILE A 399 5.45 36.99 -13.73
C ILE A 399 4.99 36.02 -12.64
N VAL A 400 5.42 36.27 -11.40
CA VAL A 400 5.24 35.38 -10.26
C VAL A 400 4.54 36.10 -9.10
N GLY A 401 3.36 35.61 -8.73
CA GLY A 401 2.55 36.09 -7.61
C GLY A 401 1.27 36.82 -8.03
N LYS A 402 0.15 36.49 -7.38
CA LYS A 402 -1.21 36.98 -7.66
C LYS A 402 -1.33 38.50 -7.90
N MET A 403 -0.69 39.35 -7.09
CA MET A 403 -0.79 40.81 -7.26
C MET A 403 -0.08 41.30 -8.53
N ALA A 404 1.06 40.70 -8.90
CA ALA A 404 1.74 41.02 -10.15
C ALA A 404 0.94 40.53 -11.36
N HIS A 405 0.33 39.34 -11.24
CA HIS A 405 -0.58 38.74 -12.22
C HIS A 405 -1.82 39.61 -12.50
N GLU A 406 -2.54 40.05 -11.46
CA GLU A 406 -3.72 40.92 -11.60
C GLU A 406 -3.39 42.25 -12.30
N ILE A 407 -2.26 42.87 -11.97
CA ILE A 407 -1.87 44.15 -12.57
C ILE A 407 -1.44 43.95 -14.03
N ALA A 408 -0.65 42.92 -14.33
CA ALA A 408 -0.26 42.60 -15.71
C ALA A 408 -1.47 42.36 -16.62
N LYS A 409 -2.47 41.62 -16.13
CA LYS A 409 -3.70 41.31 -16.88
C LYS A 409 -4.52 42.56 -17.24
N ASN A 410 -4.63 43.52 -16.34
CA ASN A 410 -5.40 44.75 -16.58
C ASN A 410 -4.77 45.66 -17.65
N GLU A 411 -3.45 45.57 -17.84
CA GLU A 411 -2.69 46.43 -18.76
C GLU A 411 -2.44 45.77 -20.13
N SER A 412 -2.43 44.44 -20.24
CA SER A 412 -2.01 43.75 -21.47
C SER A 412 -3.13 43.42 -22.45
N GLY A 413 -4.38 43.28 -22.00
CA GLY A 413 -5.55 42.90 -22.83
C GLY A 413 -5.54 41.46 -23.35
N SER A 414 -4.37 40.94 -23.71
CA SER A 414 -4.10 39.53 -24.02
C SER A 414 -3.17 38.91 -22.97
N LEU A 415 -3.47 37.67 -22.59
CA LEU A 415 -2.70 36.88 -21.62
C LEU A 415 -1.66 35.94 -22.26
N SER A 416 -1.53 35.93 -23.60
CA SER A 416 -0.65 34.98 -24.30
C SER A 416 0.85 35.32 -24.20
N SER A 417 1.21 36.56 -23.86
CA SER A 417 2.58 37.08 -23.95
C SER A 417 3.41 36.96 -22.66
N PHE A 418 2.91 36.30 -21.62
CA PHE A 418 3.63 36.12 -20.35
C PHE A 418 3.62 34.67 -19.89
N ASN A 419 4.76 34.18 -19.37
CA ASN A 419 4.73 33.01 -18.48
C ASN A 419 4.18 33.50 -17.12
N MET A 420 3.19 32.82 -16.55
CA MET A 420 2.53 33.28 -15.31
C MET A 420 2.46 32.17 -14.26
N LEU A 421 2.83 32.51 -13.02
CA LEU A 421 2.81 31.61 -11.85
C LEU A 421 2.14 32.33 -10.68
N GLU A 422 0.87 32.05 -10.38
CA GLU A 422 0.10 32.82 -9.39
C GLU A 422 0.60 32.69 -7.95
N ASN A 423 1.22 31.57 -7.59
CA ASN A 423 1.74 31.33 -6.24
C ASN A 423 3.25 31.56 -6.15
N ALA A 424 3.64 32.66 -5.51
CA ALA A 424 5.06 32.97 -5.30
C ALA A 424 5.73 32.07 -4.25
N SER A 425 5.02 31.51 -3.26
CA SER A 425 5.62 30.68 -2.21
C SER A 425 6.21 29.39 -2.77
N ALA A 426 5.52 28.71 -3.68
CA ALA A 426 6.04 27.52 -4.36
C ALA A 426 7.30 27.83 -5.19
N VAL A 427 7.33 29.00 -5.85
CA VAL A 427 8.53 29.45 -6.57
C VAL A 427 9.67 29.79 -5.61
N TRP A 428 9.39 30.44 -4.48
CA TRP A 428 10.41 30.75 -3.47
C TRP A 428 11.04 29.50 -2.87
N GLU A 429 10.28 28.48 -2.47
CA GLU A 429 10.89 27.23 -1.95
C GLU A 429 11.67 26.48 -3.04
N PHE A 430 11.16 26.44 -4.27
CA PHE A 430 11.88 25.85 -5.40
C PHE A 430 13.22 26.55 -5.69
N LEU A 431 13.25 27.88 -5.67
CA LEU A 431 14.49 28.66 -5.87
C LEU A 431 15.50 28.50 -4.71
N LYS A 432 15.09 28.05 -3.52
CA LYS A 432 16.02 27.63 -2.46
C LYS A 432 16.65 26.25 -2.72
N GLY A 433 16.34 25.61 -3.84
CA GLY A 433 16.72 24.21 -4.14
C GLY A 433 15.89 23.17 -3.38
N GLN A 434 14.76 23.53 -2.77
CA GLN A 434 13.92 22.55 -2.07
C GLN A 434 13.02 21.79 -3.04
N LYS A 435 12.87 20.48 -2.81
CA LYS A 435 11.83 19.67 -3.45
C LYS A 435 10.46 20.07 -2.88
N LEU A 436 9.51 20.34 -3.76
CA LEU A 436 8.13 20.69 -3.40
C LEU A 436 7.38 19.42 -2.94
N PRO A 437 6.98 19.28 -1.65
CA PRO A 437 6.41 18.03 -1.16
C PRO A 437 5.17 17.54 -1.92
N GLY A 438 4.29 18.46 -2.35
CA GLY A 438 3.10 18.12 -3.14
C GLY A 438 3.38 17.77 -4.61
N VAL A 439 4.59 18.02 -5.11
CA VAL A 439 5.06 17.48 -6.41
C VAL A 439 5.67 16.10 -6.19
N VAL A 440 6.50 15.93 -5.16
CA VAL A 440 7.11 14.63 -4.80
C VAL A 440 6.05 13.60 -4.39
N ALA A 441 4.92 14.02 -3.83
CA ALA A 441 3.80 13.12 -3.54
C ALA A 441 3.23 12.39 -4.79
N LEU A 442 3.43 12.98 -5.98
CA LEU A 442 2.98 12.48 -7.29
C LEU A 442 4.10 11.72 -8.04
N ASP A 443 5.28 11.60 -7.44
CA ASP A 443 6.44 10.85 -7.95
C ASP A 443 6.23 9.34 -7.69
N ARG A 444 5.21 8.79 -8.36
CA ARG A 444 4.73 7.40 -8.26
C ARG A 444 4.49 6.78 -9.64
N ALA A 445 5.10 7.34 -10.68
CA ALA A 445 4.69 7.12 -12.06
C ALA A 445 4.87 5.66 -12.51
N TYR A 446 3.75 5.06 -12.92
CA TYR A 446 3.70 3.91 -13.81
C TYR A 446 3.28 4.42 -15.21
N PRO A 447 3.95 4.06 -16.32
CA PRO A 447 5.23 3.35 -16.45
C PRO A 447 6.42 4.29 -16.72
N PHE A 448 7.64 3.78 -16.56
CA PHE A 448 8.80 4.30 -17.29
C PHE A 448 8.73 3.78 -18.75
N GLU A 449 8.66 4.67 -19.73
CA GLU A 449 8.88 4.30 -21.14
C GLU A 449 10.38 4.04 -21.35
N ILE A 450 10.77 2.76 -21.32
CA ILE A 450 12.12 2.29 -21.60
C ILE A 450 12.05 1.46 -22.88
N ASP A 451 12.82 1.87 -23.90
CA ASP A 451 13.03 1.02 -25.07
C ASP A 451 14.06 -0.06 -24.73
N TRP A 452 13.56 -1.21 -24.29
CA TRP A 452 14.40 -2.34 -23.89
C TRP A 452 15.25 -2.90 -25.02
N ASN A 453 14.93 -2.63 -26.29
CA ASN A 453 15.74 -3.02 -27.44
C ASN A 453 16.99 -2.14 -27.60
N VAL A 454 16.98 -0.94 -27.01
CA VAL A 454 18.17 -0.07 -26.90
C VAL A 454 19.01 -0.47 -25.70
N ALA A 455 18.38 -0.90 -24.59
CA ALA A 455 19.07 -1.34 -23.39
C ALA A 455 19.77 -2.70 -23.54
N TYR A 456 19.17 -3.64 -24.28
CA TYR A 456 19.64 -5.01 -24.44
C TYR A 456 19.49 -5.51 -25.88
N CYS A 457 20.45 -6.31 -26.36
CA CYS A 457 20.34 -6.97 -27.67
C CYS A 457 19.20 -8.01 -27.75
N ASP A 458 18.73 -8.50 -26.61
CA ASP A 458 17.66 -9.47 -26.47
C ASP A 458 16.96 -9.21 -25.13
N PRO A 459 15.88 -8.40 -25.12
CA PRO A 459 15.19 -8.03 -23.89
C PRO A 459 14.27 -9.13 -23.34
N SER A 460 14.14 -10.27 -24.03
CA SER A 460 13.27 -11.38 -23.57
C SER A 460 13.89 -12.23 -22.46
N ARG A 461 15.21 -12.10 -22.22
CA ARG A 461 15.95 -12.91 -21.24
C ARG A 461 15.50 -12.63 -19.81
N PRO A 462 15.66 -13.59 -18.88
CA PRO A 462 15.38 -13.34 -17.48
C PRO A 462 16.31 -12.25 -16.91
N LEU A 463 15.76 -11.46 -15.99
CA LEU A 463 16.32 -10.22 -15.46
C LEU A 463 16.84 -10.39 -14.04
N VAL A 464 18.02 -9.83 -13.80
CA VAL A 464 18.58 -9.58 -12.48
C VAL A 464 18.59 -8.07 -12.22
N VAL A 465 18.06 -7.61 -11.09
CA VAL A 465 18.02 -6.20 -10.72
C VAL A 465 18.80 -5.95 -9.43
N ASP A 466 19.75 -5.03 -9.46
CA ASP A 466 20.53 -4.60 -8.30
C ASP A 466 20.12 -3.19 -7.85
N ILE A 467 19.63 -3.09 -6.62
CA ILE A 467 19.04 -1.86 -6.05
C ILE A 467 20.08 -1.17 -5.18
N GLY A 468 20.46 0.06 -5.57
CA GLY A 468 21.60 0.78 -4.98
C GLY A 468 22.94 0.33 -5.58
N SER A 469 22.97 0.11 -6.89
CA SER A 469 24.07 -0.58 -7.59
C SER A 469 25.45 0.12 -7.56
N GLY A 470 25.57 1.33 -7.00
CA GLY A 470 26.89 1.97 -6.78
C GLY A 470 27.63 2.29 -8.09
N ASN A 471 28.92 1.90 -8.18
CA ASN A 471 29.65 2.00 -9.46
C ASN A 471 29.39 0.78 -10.37
N GLY A 472 28.42 -0.07 -10.04
CA GLY A 472 27.95 -1.16 -10.89
C GLY A 472 28.90 -2.35 -11.01
N LEU A 473 29.90 -2.49 -10.13
CA LEU A 473 30.88 -3.58 -10.22
C LEU A 473 30.22 -4.97 -10.18
N PHE A 474 29.20 -5.13 -9.32
CA PHE A 474 28.42 -6.37 -9.22
C PHE A 474 27.70 -6.69 -10.54
N ILE A 475 26.86 -5.77 -11.01
CA ILE A 475 26.11 -5.90 -12.29
C ILE A 475 27.04 -6.16 -13.47
N MET A 476 28.13 -5.40 -13.63
CA MET A 476 29.08 -5.59 -14.73
C MET A 476 29.89 -6.89 -14.60
N GLY A 477 30.18 -7.34 -13.38
CA GLY A 477 30.79 -8.64 -13.15
C GLY A 477 29.86 -9.79 -13.53
N MET A 478 28.60 -9.71 -13.11
CA MET A 478 27.57 -10.71 -13.39
C MET A 478 27.27 -10.79 -14.89
N ALA A 479 27.09 -9.64 -15.55
CA ALA A 479 26.90 -9.56 -17.00
C ALA A 479 28.08 -10.09 -17.82
N ARG A 480 29.31 -10.10 -17.27
CA ARG A 480 30.47 -10.77 -17.91
C ARG A 480 30.44 -12.28 -17.72
N LYS A 481 30.09 -12.80 -16.53
CA LYS A 481 30.05 -14.26 -16.25
C LYS A 481 28.82 -14.97 -16.84
N ARG A 482 27.65 -14.32 -16.86
CA ARG A 482 26.36 -14.89 -17.29
C ARG A 482 25.87 -14.11 -18.52
N LYS A 483 25.68 -14.83 -19.63
CA LYS A 483 25.20 -14.27 -20.92
C LYS A 483 23.77 -14.68 -21.24
N ASP A 484 23.25 -15.64 -20.49
CA ASP A 484 21.88 -16.14 -20.47
C ASP A 484 20.89 -15.19 -19.77
N LEU A 485 21.39 -14.19 -19.04
CA LEU A 485 20.60 -13.23 -18.25
C LEU A 485 20.90 -11.79 -18.66
N ASN A 486 19.92 -10.90 -18.45
CA ASN A 486 20.11 -9.45 -18.49
C ASN A 486 20.24 -8.88 -17.06
N PHE A 487 20.98 -7.78 -16.93
CA PHE A 487 21.36 -7.21 -15.64
C PHE A 487 21.07 -5.70 -15.57
N LEU A 488 20.26 -5.27 -14.60
CA LEU A 488 19.83 -3.89 -14.43
C LEU A 488 20.29 -3.31 -13.09
N GLY A 489 21.12 -2.28 -13.12
CA GLY A 489 21.45 -1.49 -11.94
C GLY A 489 20.50 -0.30 -11.77
N LEU A 490 19.83 -0.21 -10.62
CA LEU A 490 19.05 0.94 -10.20
C LEU A 490 19.85 1.74 -9.17
N GLU A 491 20.08 3.02 -9.42
CA GLU A 491 20.91 3.88 -8.55
C GLU A 491 20.34 5.30 -8.51
N ILE A 492 20.28 5.90 -7.32
CA ILE A 492 19.71 7.25 -7.15
C ILE A 492 20.70 8.36 -7.52
N ASN A 493 22.00 8.05 -7.56
CA ASN A 493 23.06 8.97 -7.93
C ASN A 493 23.37 8.94 -9.43
N GLY A 494 22.77 9.87 -10.20
CA GLY A 494 22.99 10.02 -11.64
C GLY A 494 24.44 10.25 -12.10
N LYS A 495 25.38 10.60 -11.20
CA LYS A 495 26.81 10.67 -11.55
C LYS A 495 27.44 9.27 -11.60
N LEU A 496 26.94 8.32 -10.82
CA LEU A 496 27.39 6.94 -10.86
C LEU A 496 26.78 6.23 -12.07
N VAL A 497 25.47 6.34 -12.29
CA VAL A 497 24.77 5.77 -13.45
C VAL A 497 25.44 6.12 -14.78
N ARG A 498 25.79 7.40 -14.99
CA ARG A 498 26.53 7.83 -16.19
C ARG A 498 27.85 7.09 -16.37
N ARG A 499 28.66 6.97 -15.30
CA ARG A 499 29.92 6.21 -15.33
C ARG A 499 29.70 4.72 -15.61
N CYS A 500 28.64 4.14 -15.06
CA CYS A 500 28.28 2.75 -15.30
C CYS A 500 27.90 2.51 -16.77
N LEU A 501 27.08 3.40 -17.36
CA LEU A 501 26.72 3.36 -18.79
C LEU A 501 27.94 3.55 -19.70
N ASP A 502 28.81 4.52 -19.40
CA ASP A 502 30.08 4.70 -20.11
C ASP A 502 30.96 3.43 -20.03
N SER A 503 31.01 2.79 -18.86
CA SER A 503 31.80 1.58 -18.60
C SER A 503 31.23 0.34 -19.30
N VAL A 504 29.90 0.22 -19.38
CA VAL A 504 29.18 -0.80 -20.15
C VAL A 504 29.51 -0.68 -21.64
N HIS A 505 29.41 0.53 -22.20
CA HIS A 505 29.72 0.82 -23.59
C HIS A 505 31.21 0.53 -23.91
N GLN A 506 32.13 1.02 -23.08
CA GLN A 506 33.58 0.76 -23.25
C GLN A 506 33.96 -0.72 -23.07
N SER A 507 33.23 -1.47 -22.24
CA SER A 507 33.47 -2.91 -22.01
C SER A 507 32.79 -3.83 -23.03
N GLY A 508 31.99 -3.30 -23.96
CA GLY A 508 31.20 -4.11 -24.89
C GLY A 508 30.16 -5.00 -24.20
N ILE A 509 29.63 -4.59 -23.05
CA ILE A 509 28.58 -5.34 -22.33
C ILE A 509 27.23 -5.06 -23.00
N THR A 510 26.58 -6.09 -23.53
CA THR A 510 25.30 -6.00 -24.27
C THR A 510 24.09 -6.51 -23.48
N ASN A 511 24.33 -7.05 -22.29
CA ASN A 511 23.33 -7.63 -21.39
C ASN A 511 23.33 -6.97 -20.00
N GLY A 512 23.78 -5.71 -19.92
CA GLY A 512 23.90 -4.95 -18.68
C GLY A 512 23.54 -3.48 -18.90
N TYR A 513 22.65 -2.92 -18.07
CA TYR A 513 22.14 -1.55 -18.20
C TYR A 513 21.95 -0.88 -16.83
N PHE A 514 21.85 0.45 -16.80
CA PHE A 514 21.74 1.24 -15.56
C PHE A 514 20.74 2.40 -15.70
N ILE A 515 19.97 2.67 -14.64
CA ILE A 515 18.95 3.73 -14.62
C ILE A 515 19.10 4.60 -13.37
N GLU A 516 19.08 5.92 -13.56
CA GLU A 516 19.00 6.93 -12.49
C GLU A 516 17.58 6.98 -11.93
N THR A 517 17.38 6.45 -10.72
CA THR A 517 16.04 6.35 -10.15
C THR A 517 16.00 6.10 -8.63
N ASN A 518 14.87 6.46 -8.01
CA ASN A 518 14.56 6.04 -6.65
C ASN A 518 13.76 4.72 -6.68
N ALA A 519 14.47 3.58 -6.57
CA ALA A 519 13.85 2.26 -6.63
C ALA A 519 12.62 2.11 -5.70
N THR A 520 12.59 2.76 -4.53
CA THR A 520 11.48 2.68 -3.58
C THR A 520 10.13 3.16 -4.15
N SER A 521 10.14 4.10 -5.10
CA SER A 521 8.94 4.56 -5.83
C SER A 521 8.82 3.99 -7.24
N THR A 522 9.91 3.57 -7.87
CA THR A 522 9.94 3.26 -9.31
C THR A 522 10.16 1.79 -9.67
N PHE A 523 10.61 0.94 -8.74
CA PHE A 523 10.95 -0.46 -9.04
C PHE A 523 9.81 -1.20 -9.74
N ARG A 524 8.58 -1.09 -9.22
CA ARG A 524 7.40 -1.74 -9.82
C ARG A 524 7.22 -1.33 -11.28
N SER A 525 7.26 -0.02 -11.53
CA SER A 525 7.02 0.63 -12.83
C SER A 525 8.08 0.31 -13.88
N ILE A 526 9.35 0.20 -13.47
CA ILE A 526 10.47 -0.17 -14.34
C ILE A 526 10.44 -1.67 -14.64
N VAL A 527 10.30 -2.52 -13.61
CA VAL A 527 10.44 -3.97 -13.80
C VAL A 527 9.22 -4.59 -14.47
N SER A 528 8.02 -4.04 -14.28
CA SER A 528 6.82 -4.54 -14.97
C SER A 528 6.72 -4.14 -16.44
N SER A 529 7.50 -3.15 -16.92
CA SER A 529 7.58 -2.82 -18.33
C SER A 529 8.63 -3.65 -19.08
N TYR A 530 9.45 -4.41 -18.37
CA TYR A 530 10.44 -5.32 -18.93
C TYR A 530 9.77 -6.61 -19.43
N PRO A 531 10.09 -7.11 -20.64
CA PRO A 531 9.31 -8.19 -21.26
C PRO A 531 9.74 -9.62 -20.86
N GLY A 532 10.83 -9.80 -20.10
CA GLY A 532 11.26 -11.08 -19.54
C GLY A 532 10.98 -11.21 -18.03
N GLU A 533 11.32 -12.35 -17.43
CA GLU A 533 11.02 -12.66 -16.03
C GLU A 533 12.06 -12.11 -15.03
N LEU A 534 11.64 -11.51 -13.91
CA LEU A 534 12.55 -11.13 -12.82
C LEU A 534 12.96 -12.38 -12.01
N VAL A 535 14.23 -12.79 -12.11
CA VAL A 535 14.75 -13.99 -11.42
C VAL A 535 15.60 -13.69 -10.19
N LEU A 536 16.13 -12.47 -10.06
CA LEU A 536 16.90 -12.07 -8.88
C LEU A 536 16.75 -10.57 -8.61
N ALA A 537 16.46 -10.21 -7.36
CA ALA A 537 16.58 -8.84 -6.85
C ALA A 537 17.68 -8.79 -5.78
N SER A 538 18.72 -7.98 -5.98
CA SER A 538 19.80 -7.76 -5.01
C SER A 538 19.71 -6.39 -4.30
N ILE A 539 20.00 -6.37 -3.00
CA ILE A 539 20.14 -5.17 -2.17
C ILE A 539 21.41 -5.34 -1.33
N GLN A 540 22.48 -4.66 -1.72
CA GLN A 540 23.81 -4.85 -1.14
C GLN A 540 24.27 -3.61 -0.38
N CYS A 541 24.58 -3.79 0.91
CA CYS A 541 25.09 -2.78 1.84
C CYS A 541 24.36 -1.42 1.74
N PRO A 542 23.02 -1.38 1.89
CA PRO A 542 22.22 -0.17 1.66
C PRO A 542 22.59 0.92 2.67
N ASN A 543 23.26 1.96 2.18
CA ASN A 543 23.92 3.01 2.97
C ASN A 543 23.05 3.56 4.12
N PRO A 544 23.29 3.16 5.38
CA PRO A 544 22.66 3.75 6.54
C PRO A 544 23.31 5.11 6.78
N ASP A 545 22.54 6.19 6.93
CA ASP A 545 23.12 7.45 7.43
C ASP A 545 23.52 7.26 8.90
N PHE A 546 24.74 6.80 9.12
CA PHE A 546 25.24 6.33 10.41
C PHE A 546 25.17 7.40 11.52
N ASN A 547 25.07 8.67 11.13
CA ASN A 547 25.12 9.84 12.00
C ASN A 547 23.87 10.03 12.88
N LYS A 548 22.73 9.40 12.56
CA LYS A 548 21.51 9.45 13.39
C LYS A 548 20.75 8.13 13.39
N PRO A 549 20.37 7.56 14.54
CA PRO A 549 19.58 6.33 14.60
C PRO A 549 18.33 6.41 13.72
N GLU A 550 17.56 7.51 13.80
CA GLU A 550 16.33 7.72 13.03
C GLU A 550 16.48 7.80 11.50
N HIS A 551 17.69 7.73 10.95
CA HIS A 551 17.96 7.81 9.50
C HIS A 551 18.62 6.56 8.91
N ARG A 552 19.06 5.61 9.74
CA ARG A 552 19.64 4.31 9.34
C ARG A 552 18.65 3.37 8.63
N TRP A 553 17.38 3.75 8.51
CA TRP A 553 16.25 2.85 8.23
C TRP A 553 15.44 3.22 6.97
N ARG A 554 15.98 4.05 6.07
CA ARG A 554 15.18 4.72 5.01
C ARG A 554 14.96 3.94 3.71
N MET A 555 15.82 2.98 3.34
CA MET A 555 15.77 2.35 2.00
C MET A 555 14.63 1.34 1.81
N LEU A 556 14.53 0.35 2.71
CA LEU A 556 13.58 -0.76 2.57
C LEU A 556 12.19 -0.40 3.13
N GLN A 557 11.44 0.40 2.36
CA GLN A 557 10.02 0.64 2.63
C GLN A 557 9.15 -0.51 2.12
N ARG A 558 7.99 -0.69 2.77
CA ARG A 558 6.97 -1.69 2.44
C ARG A 558 6.64 -1.73 0.94
N SER A 559 6.51 -0.58 0.28
CA SER A 559 6.18 -0.49 -1.16
C SER A 559 7.21 -1.17 -2.07
N LEU A 560 8.51 -1.07 -1.73
CA LEU A 560 9.58 -1.72 -2.47
C LEU A 560 9.53 -3.24 -2.27
N ILE A 561 9.35 -3.68 -1.03
CA ILE A 561 9.28 -5.10 -0.67
C ILE A 561 8.09 -5.77 -1.37
N GLU A 562 6.90 -5.16 -1.30
CA GLU A 562 5.71 -5.66 -1.99
C GLU A 562 5.85 -5.60 -3.51
N ALA A 563 6.60 -4.65 -4.08
CA ALA A 563 6.90 -4.61 -5.51
C ALA A 563 7.86 -5.72 -5.96
N VAL A 564 8.91 -5.99 -5.18
CA VAL A 564 9.83 -7.12 -5.43
C VAL A 564 9.05 -8.44 -5.31
N ALA A 565 8.33 -8.65 -4.21
CA ALA A 565 7.56 -9.88 -3.97
C ALA A 565 6.43 -10.11 -4.98
N ASP A 566 5.82 -9.06 -5.54
CA ASP A 566 4.77 -9.20 -6.56
C ASP A 566 5.29 -9.45 -7.98
N LEU A 567 6.53 -9.07 -8.30
CA LEU A 567 7.11 -9.18 -9.65
C LEU A 567 8.16 -10.30 -9.80
N LEU A 568 8.64 -10.88 -8.70
CA LEU A 568 9.61 -11.97 -8.70
C LEU A 568 8.98 -13.24 -9.30
N ALA A 569 9.65 -13.85 -10.27
CA ALA A 569 9.20 -15.06 -10.93
C ALA A 569 9.21 -16.27 -9.98
N SER A 570 8.52 -17.35 -10.36
CA SER A 570 8.68 -18.62 -9.65
C SER A 570 10.15 -19.06 -9.73
N LYS A 571 10.67 -19.56 -8.60
CA LYS A 571 12.10 -19.88 -8.37
C LYS A 571 13.07 -18.68 -8.41
N GLY A 572 12.55 -17.45 -8.54
CA GLY A 572 13.32 -16.24 -8.32
C GLY A 572 13.78 -16.07 -6.86
N LYS A 573 14.79 -15.22 -6.65
CA LYS A 573 15.46 -15.04 -5.35
C LYS A 573 15.59 -13.57 -4.95
N VAL A 574 15.72 -13.32 -3.65
CA VAL A 574 16.16 -12.03 -3.11
C VAL A 574 17.52 -12.20 -2.44
N PHE A 575 18.51 -11.45 -2.90
CA PHE A 575 19.85 -11.37 -2.30
C PHE A 575 19.93 -10.10 -1.45
N LEU A 576 20.24 -10.25 -0.17
CA LEU A 576 20.47 -9.15 0.75
C LEU A 576 21.92 -9.26 1.24
N GLN A 577 22.58 -8.15 1.53
CA GLN A 577 23.93 -8.14 2.11
C GLN A 577 24.10 -6.88 2.96
N SER A 578 24.76 -6.96 4.12
CA SER A 578 25.19 -5.77 4.87
C SER A 578 26.40 -6.10 5.74
N ASP A 579 27.26 -5.11 5.92
CA ASP A 579 28.37 -5.06 6.87
C ASP A 579 27.93 -4.78 8.32
N VAL A 580 26.62 -4.70 8.57
CA VAL A 580 26.01 -4.49 9.89
C VAL A 580 24.95 -5.56 10.13
N GLU A 581 25.18 -6.44 11.12
CA GLU A 581 24.33 -7.61 11.38
C GLU A 581 22.89 -7.23 11.70
N GLU A 582 22.65 -6.17 12.48
CA GLU A 582 21.30 -5.72 12.81
C GLU A 582 20.55 -5.17 11.59
N VAL A 583 21.29 -4.61 10.60
CA VAL A 583 20.69 -4.17 9.33
C VAL A 583 20.35 -5.40 8.48
N ALA A 584 21.26 -6.36 8.34
CA ALA A 584 21.03 -7.62 7.62
C ALA A 584 19.80 -8.38 8.16
N MET A 585 19.74 -8.59 9.49
CA MET A 585 18.62 -9.23 10.17
C MET A 585 17.32 -8.44 9.98
N ARG A 586 17.36 -7.11 10.07
CA ARG A 586 16.16 -6.30 9.88
C ARG A 586 15.65 -6.32 8.43
N MET A 587 16.53 -6.36 7.44
CA MET A 587 16.10 -6.52 6.03
C MET A 587 15.39 -7.85 5.83
N LYS A 588 15.95 -8.95 6.35
CA LYS A 588 15.32 -10.29 6.37
C LYS A 588 13.93 -10.26 7.00
N GLU A 589 13.78 -9.70 8.21
CA GLU A 589 12.48 -9.54 8.89
C GLU A 589 11.46 -8.75 8.07
N LEU A 590 11.88 -7.67 7.42
CA LEU A 590 11.00 -6.82 6.62
C LEU A 590 10.51 -7.54 5.35
N PHE A 591 11.38 -8.31 4.69
CA PHE A 591 11.00 -9.14 3.54
C PHE A 591 10.07 -10.28 3.92
N LEU A 592 10.32 -10.98 5.04
CA LEU A 592 9.41 -12.00 5.57
C LEU A 592 8.04 -11.39 5.91
N LYS A 593 8.02 -10.26 6.61
CA LYS A 593 6.80 -9.60 7.09
C LYS A 593 5.93 -8.99 5.99
N TYR A 594 6.55 -8.38 4.97
CA TYR A 594 5.82 -7.68 3.89
C TYR A 594 5.85 -8.44 2.56
N GLY A 595 6.41 -9.65 2.54
CA GLY A 595 6.45 -10.55 1.40
C GLY A 595 5.13 -11.27 1.10
N LYS A 596 4.06 -11.09 1.89
CA LYS A 596 2.72 -11.68 1.63
C LYS A 596 2.73 -13.21 1.43
N GLY A 597 3.50 -13.95 2.23
CA GLY A 597 3.67 -15.41 2.06
C GLY A 597 4.42 -15.86 0.80
N LYS A 598 4.84 -14.93 -0.08
CA LYS A 598 5.52 -15.22 -1.36
C LYS A 598 7.02 -15.46 -1.24
N LEU A 599 7.62 -15.28 -0.05
CA LEU A 599 9.07 -15.35 0.16
C LEU A 599 9.38 -16.14 1.44
N CYS A 600 9.99 -17.30 1.29
CA CYS A 600 10.42 -18.15 2.41
C CYS A 600 11.95 -18.33 2.44
N LEU A 601 12.49 -18.80 3.57
CA LEU A 601 13.92 -19.09 3.72
C LEU A 601 14.27 -20.40 3.01
N SER A 602 15.27 -20.35 2.13
CA SER A 602 15.78 -21.57 1.47
C SER A 602 16.60 -22.41 2.46
N HIS A 603 16.27 -23.69 2.55
CA HIS A 603 17.06 -24.71 3.22
C HIS A 603 17.75 -25.60 2.16
N ASP A 604 18.71 -25.04 1.42
CA ASP A 604 19.57 -25.85 0.55
C ASP A 604 20.43 -26.79 1.43
N HIS A 605 20.14 -28.08 1.40
CA HIS A 605 20.90 -29.12 2.10
C HIS A 605 22.36 -29.14 1.61
N HIS A 606 23.29 -28.74 2.48
CA HIS A 606 24.54 -29.44 2.85
C HIS A 606 25.36 -28.54 3.79
N ASN A 607 25.95 -29.12 4.85
CA ASN A 607 26.78 -28.47 5.89
C ASN A 607 26.08 -27.54 6.90
N VAL A 608 25.19 -28.09 7.75
CA VAL A 608 24.87 -27.47 9.05
C VAL A 608 25.76 -28.09 10.13
N LYS A 609 26.59 -27.27 10.81
CA LYS A 609 27.32 -27.67 12.02
C LYS A 609 26.39 -27.54 13.25
N PRO A 610 26.63 -28.25 14.37
CA PRO A 610 25.67 -28.33 15.51
C PRO A 610 25.45 -27.04 16.33
N ASN A 611 25.95 -25.89 15.90
CA ASN A 611 25.77 -24.59 16.56
C ASN A 611 25.04 -23.65 15.58
N GLY A 612 23.82 -23.23 15.94
CA GLY A 612 22.76 -22.67 15.07
C GLY A 612 22.98 -21.39 14.24
N ASN A 613 24.19 -21.11 13.75
CA ASN A 613 24.44 -20.01 12.82
C ASN A 613 24.07 -20.42 11.38
N THR A 614 22.91 -19.95 10.91
CA THR A 614 22.35 -20.19 9.56
C THR A 614 22.86 -19.16 8.56
N TRP A 615 24.17 -19.17 8.33
CA TRP A 615 24.91 -18.07 7.76
C TRP A 615 25.98 -18.53 6.77
N LEU A 616 26.04 -17.93 5.58
CA LEU A 616 27.11 -18.16 4.59
C LEU A 616 28.34 -17.29 4.89
N GLU A 617 29.52 -17.91 4.84
CA GLU A 617 30.82 -17.26 5.08
C GLU A 617 31.38 -16.53 3.85
N GLU A 618 30.88 -16.80 2.63
CA GLU A 618 31.37 -16.21 1.37
C GLU A 618 30.25 -15.77 0.41
N ASN A 619 30.54 -14.82 -0.48
CA ASN A 619 29.62 -14.37 -1.53
C ASN A 619 29.39 -15.48 -2.59
N PRO A 620 28.15 -15.99 -2.75
CA PRO A 620 27.87 -17.19 -3.55
C PRO A 620 27.97 -16.98 -5.07
N TYR A 621 28.00 -15.74 -5.55
CA TYR A 621 28.19 -15.41 -6.97
C TYR A 621 29.67 -15.23 -7.35
N GLY A 622 30.55 -15.18 -6.35
CA GLY A 622 31.99 -14.94 -6.51
C GLY A 622 32.29 -13.65 -7.27
N ILE A 623 31.45 -12.62 -7.08
CA ILE A 623 31.57 -11.27 -7.66
C ILE A 623 31.25 -10.29 -6.53
N ARG A 624 32.26 -9.53 -6.12
CA ARG A 624 32.15 -8.58 -5.01
C ARG A 624 31.53 -7.27 -5.47
N SER A 625 30.68 -6.67 -4.66
CA SER A 625 30.22 -5.28 -4.84
C SER A 625 31.33 -4.28 -4.50
N ASP A 626 31.14 -3.01 -4.90
CA ASP A 626 32.02 -1.89 -4.52
C ASP A 626 32.23 -1.80 -3.00
N TRP A 627 31.16 -1.97 -2.22
CA TRP A 627 31.21 -1.90 -0.77
C TRP A 627 31.86 -3.14 -0.15
N GLU A 628 31.62 -4.32 -0.71
CA GLU A 628 32.25 -5.56 -0.24
C GLU A 628 33.78 -5.50 -0.37
N GLN A 629 34.33 -4.98 -1.48
CA GLN A 629 35.78 -4.75 -1.59
C GLN A 629 36.28 -3.76 -0.53
N HIS A 630 35.58 -2.62 -0.39
CA HIS A 630 35.93 -1.55 0.54
C HIS A 630 35.93 -1.96 2.02
N VAL A 631 35.06 -2.89 2.42
CA VAL A 631 34.98 -3.40 3.79
C VAL A 631 36.05 -4.48 4.05
N LEU A 632 36.35 -5.34 3.06
CA LEU A 632 37.48 -6.30 3.15
C LEU A 632 38.84 -5.60 3.25
N ASP A 633 39.07 -4.54 2.44
CA ASP A 633 40.30 -3.75 2.45
C ASP A 633 40.59 -3.08 3.82
N ARG A 634 39.57 -2.97 4.67
CA ARG A 634 39.66 -2.43 6.04
C ARG A 634 39.86 -3.49 7.11
N GLY A 635 39.92 -4.77 6.75
CA GLY A 635 40.07 -5.89 7.68
C GLY A 635 38.84 -6.17 8.53
N ALA A 636 37.66 -5.69 8.15
CA ALA A 636 36.41 -6.01 8.81
C ALA A 636 35.87 -7.37 8.32
N PRO A 637 35.35 -8.24 9.20
CA PRO A 637 34.74 -9.50 8.77
C PRO A 637 33.44 -9.21 8.01
N ILE A 638 33.41 -9.58 6.73
CA ILE A 638 32.16 -9.67 5.97
C ILE A 638 31.66 -11.10 6.07
N SER A 639 30.71 -11.32 6.96
CA SER A 639 29.87 -12.50 6.94
C SER A 639 28.41 -12.05 6.83
N PHE A 640 27.56 -12.94 6.28
CA PHE A 640 26.10 -12.88 6.30
C PHE A 640 25.42 -12.18 5.11
N VAL A 641 25.01 -12.98 4.10
CA VAL A 641 23.59 -13.40 3.87
C VAL A 641 23.44 -14.11 2.51
N GLU A 642 22.73 -15.25 2.49
CA GLU A 642 21.85 -15.74 1.40
C GLU A 642 20.94 -16.84 2.04
N LYS A 643 19.68 -17.11 1.68
CA LYS A 643 18.75 -16.64 0.62
C LYS A 643 17.35 -16.41 1.19
N LEU A 644 16.51 -15.62 0.51
CA LEU A 644 15.06 -15.85 0.47
C LEU A 644 14.68 -16.28 -0.96
N GLY A 645 13.86 -17.32 -1.10
CA GLY A 645 13.58 -17.95 -2.38
C GLY A 645 12.10 -18.14 -2.67
N VAL A 646 11.84 -18.30 -3.98
CA VAL A 646 10.75 -19.08 -4.60
C VAL A 646 9.33 -18.82 -4.09
N ILE A 647 8.52 -18.18 -4.94
CA ILE A 647 7.06 -18.34 -4.86
C ILE A 647 6.71 -19.78 -5.22
N VAL A 648 6.38 -20.53 -4.19
CA VAL A 648 5.62 -21.79 -4.25
C VAL A 648 4.39 -21.49 -3.39
N ALA A 649 3.17 -21.58 -3.92
CA ALA A 649 2.01 -21.57 -3.03
C ALA A 649 2.18 -22.73 -2.04
N MET A 650 1.78 -22.65 -0.78
CA MET A 650 2.10 -23.75 0.16
C MET A 650 1.52 -25.11 -0.29
N ILE A 651 0.44 -25.11 -1.08
CA ILE A 651 -0.03 -26.31 -1.78
C ILE A 651 1.00 -26.85 -2.79
N ASP A 652 1.67 -25.98 -3.53
CA ASP A 652 2.74 -26.34 -4.46
C ASP A 652 3.98 -26.84 -3.71
N SER A 653 4.20 -26.45 -2.44
CA SER A 653 5.31 -26.94 -1.60
C SER A 653 5.02 -28.34 -1.06
N PHE A 654 3.77 -28.59 -0.67
CA PHE A 654 3.24 -29.93 -0.48
C PHE A 654 3.36 -30.77 -1.77
N LEU A 655 3.04 -30.22 -2.96
CA LEU A 655 3.19 -30.94 -4.24
C LEU A 655 4.66 -31.24 -4.60
N GLU A 656 5.60 -30.31 -4.38
CA GLU A 656 7.04 -30.57 -4.53
C GLU A 656 7.48 -31.67 -3.55
N SER A 657 7.02 -31.65 -2.30
CA SER A 657 7.35 -32.69 -1.31
C SER A 657 6.74 -34.06 -1.68
N LEU A 658 5.48 -34.09 -2.15
CA LEU A 658 4.76 -35.29 -2.58
C LEU A 658 5.35 -35.92 -3.85
N THR A 659 5.93 -35.11 -4.75
CA THR A 659 6.61 -35.58 -5.97
C THR A 659 8.03 -36.10 -5.72
N HIS A 660 8.71 -35.63 -4.66
CA HIS A 660 10.07 -36.02 -4.32
C HIS A 660 10.16 -37.07 -3.20
N PHE A 661 9.02 -37.50 -2.63
CA PHE A 661 9.01 -38.46 -1.52
C PHE A 661 9.51 -39.85 -1.97
N PRO A 662 10.63 -40.37 -1.40
CA PRO A 662 11.21 -41.63 -1.85
C PRO A 662 10.30 -42.79 -1.45
N HIS A 663 9.65 -43.41 -2.44
CA HIS A 663 8.94 -44.66 -2.23
C HIS A 663 9.93 -45.73 -1.73
N ASN A 664 9.65 -46.33 -0.57
CA ASN A 664 10.50 -47.35 0.02
C ASN A 664 10.75 -48.50 -0.98
N GLN A 665 12.03 -48.79 -1.23
CA GLN A 665 12.46 -49.78 -2.22
C GLN A 665 12.24 -51.21 -1.72
N THR A 666 11.03 -51.76 -1.91
CA THR A 666 10.75 -53.16 -1.53
C THR A 666 9.94 -53.98 -2.54
N LEU A 667 9.59 -53.43 -3.71
CA LEU A 667 9.12 -54.23 -4.86
C LEU A 667 9.79 -53.77 -6.16
N GLU A 668 10.39 -54.73 -6.86
CA GLU A 668 10.98 -54.51 -8.19
C GLU A 668 9.90 -54.12 -9.22
N ARG A 669 9.75 -52.82 -9.53
CA ARG A 669 9.11 -52.41 -10.80
C ARG A 669 10.05 -52.69 -11.97
N LYS A 670 10.14 -53.96 -12.37
CA LYS A 670 10.70 -54.35 -13.68
C LYS A 670 9.75 -53.86 -14.78
N THR A 671 10.36 -53.31 -15.84
CA THR A 671 9.77 -52.94 -17.15
C THR A 671 8.60 -51.95 -17.14
N MET A 672 8.84 -50.69 -17.52
CA MET A 672 8.49 -50.16 -18.86
C MET A 672 9.04 -48.74 -19.09
N GLU A 673 8.88 -48.23 -20.32
CA GLU A 673 9.62 -47.10 -20.91
C GLU A 673 9.15 -45.71 -20.47
N ASN A 674 9.93 -44.69 -20.85
CA ASN A 674 9.69 -43.26 -20.65
C ASN A 674 8.25 -42.81 -20.97
N ASN A 675 7.41 -42.73 -19.95
CA ASN A 675 6.19 -41.92 -19.92
C ASN A 675 6.12 -41.20 -18.57
N GLU A 676 5.79 -39.91 -18.58
CA GLU A 676 5.59 -39.13 -17.35
C GLU A 676 4.41 -39.72 -16.57
N GLN A 677 4.70 -40.46 -15.49
CA GLN A 677 3.68 -41.19 -14.77
C GLN A 677 2.87 -40.22 -13.88
N LYS A 678 1.68 -39.86 -14.36
CA LYS A 678 0.74 -38.94 -13.71
C LYS A 678 0.39 -39.41 -12.28
N ASN A 679 0.60 -38.55 -11.29
CA ASN A 679 0.30 -38.85 -9.89
C ASN A 679 -1.21 -39.04 -9.67
N HIS A 680 -1.59 -39.98 -8.81
CA HIS A 680 -2.98 -40.32 -8.54
C HIS A 680 -3.24 -40.36 -7.03
N ALA A 681 -4.08 -39.46 -6.53
CA ALA A 681 -4.48 -39.40 -5.13
C ALA A 681 -5.92 -39.92 -4.91
N ILE A 682 -6.11 -40.77 -3.90
CA ILE A 682 -7.44 -41.12 -3.38
C ILE A 682 -7.77 -40.10 -2.28
N MET A 683 -8.95 -39.50 -2.32
CA MET A 683 -9.37 -38.46 -1.37
C MET A 683 -10.64 -38.86 -0.63
N ILE A 684 -10.60 -38.87 0.71
CA ILE A 684 -11.69 -39.39 1.56
C ILE A 684 -11.98 -38.39 2.71
N PRO A 685 -13.01 -37.52 2.57
CA PRO A 685 -13.46 -36.62 3.64
C PRO A 685 -14.19 -37.38 4.76
N TYR A 686 -14.24 -36.80 5.95
CA TYR A 686 -15.21 -37.23 6.97
C TYR A 686 -16.65 -36.92 6.51
N PRO A 687 -17.67 -37.73 6.84
CA PRO A 687 -19.05 -37.56 6.35
C PRO A 687 -19.82 -36.40 7.02
N PHE A 688 -19.26 -35.19 7.00
CA PHE A 688 -19.90 -33.94 7.41
C PHE A 688 -19.63 -32.82 6.41
N GLN A 689 -20.59 -31.91 6.22
CA GLN A 689 -20.50 -30.85 5.21
C GLN A 689 -19.27 -29.96 5.37
N GLY A 690 -18.89 -29.62 6.61
CA GLY A 690 -17.68 -28.85 6.92
C GLY A 690 -16.36 -29.51 6.49
N HIS A 691 -16.36 -30.84 6.29
CA HIS A 691 -15.21 -31.60 5.82
C HIS A 691 -15.28 -31.83 4.29
N VAL A 692 -16.47 -32.16 3.77
CA VAL A 692 -16.69 -32.39 2.33
C VAL A 692 -16.34 -31.14 1.50
N ILE A 693 -16.72 -29.93 1.94
CA ILE A 693 -16.45 -28.67 1.22
C ILE A 693 -14.93 -28.46 0.96
N PRO A 694 -14.04 -28.37 1.97
CA PRO A 694 -12.63 -28.15 1.74
C PRO A 694 -11.96 -29.30 1.00
N PHE A 695 -12.42 -30.55 1.18
CA PHE A 695 -11.95 -31.70 0.40
C PHE A 695 -12.28 -31.56 -1.09
N VAL A 696 -13.50 -31.18 -1.45
CA VAL A 696 -13.91 -30.95 -2.85
C VAL A 696 -13.06 -29.85 -3.49
N HIS A 697 -12.84 -28.73 -2.80
CA HIS A 697 -12.01 -27.66 -3.34
C HIS A 697 -10.51 -28.04 -3.41
N LEU A 698 -10.01 -28.85 -2.47
CA LEU A 698 -8.66 -29.43 -2.55
C LEU A 698 -8.53 -30.35 -3.77
N ALA A 699 -9.51 -31.22 -4.03
CA ALA A 699 -9.53 -32.10 -5.20
C ALA A 699 -9.46 -31.32 -6.52
N MET A 700 -10.27 -30.27 -6.65
CA MET A 700 -10.23 -29.36 -7.81
C MET A 700 -8.85 -28.69 -7.99
N LYS A 701 -8.24 -28.26 -6.87
CA LYS A 701 -6.93 -27.58 -6.87
C LYS A 701 -5.77 -28.53 -7.20
N LEU A 702 -5.80 -29.78 -6.73
CA LEU A 702 -4.83 -30.81 -7.10
C LEU A 702 -5.00 -31.28 -8.56
N ALA A 703 -6.25 -31.50 -9.01
CA ALA A 703 -6.52 -31.92 -10.38
C ALA A 703 -6.09 -30.87 -11.42
N SER A 704 -6.29 -29.57 -11.12
CA SER A 704 -5.80 -28.48 -11.98
C SER A 704 -4.27 -28.33 -12.00
N LYS A 705 -3.56 -28.99 -11.07
CA LYS A 705 -2.10 -29.15 -11.05
C LYS A 705 -1.64 -30.46 -11.70
N GLY A 706 -2.53 -31.16 -12.42
CA GLY A 706 -2.20 -32.35 -13.21
C GLY A 706 -2.32 -33.68 -12.46
N PHE A 707 -2.86 -33.72 -11.24
CA PHE A 707 -3.16 -35.00 -10.58
C PHE A 707 -4.39 -35.67 -11.19
N THR A 708 -4.37 -37.00 -11.25
CA THR A 708 -5.60 -37.80 -11.26
C THR A 708 -6.13 -37.87 -9.83
N ILE A 709 -7.42 -37.62 -9.62
CA ILE A 709 -8.04 -37.74 -8.30
C ILE A 709 -9.12 -38.82 -8.35
N THR A 710 -9.16 -39.70 -7.35
CA THR A 710 -10.37 -40.49 -7.05
C THR A 710 -10.97 -39.98 -5.75
N PHE A 711 -12.07 -39.24 -5.87
CA PHE A 711 -12.80 -38.68 -4.74
C PHE A 711 -13.85 -39.69 -4.25
N VAL A 712 -13.82 -40.01 -2.95
CA VAL A 712 -14.69 -41.01 -2.34
C VAL A 712 -15.67 -40.34 -1.37
N ASN A 713 -16.97 -40.45 -1.62
CA ASN A 713 -18.00 -40.07 -0.65
C ASN A 713 -18.68 -41.31 -0.06
N THR A 714 -19.32 -41.18 1.10
CA THR A 714 -20.22 -42.24 1.59
C THR A 714 -21.54 -42.24 0.79
N GLU A 715 -22.20 -43.40 0.71
CA GLU A 715 -23.53 -43.56 0.10
C GLU A 715 -24.53 -42.52 0.63
N SER A 716 -24.53 -42.27 1.94
CA SER A 716 -25.41 -41.29 2.58
C SER A 716 -25.11 -39.85 2.15
N ILE A 717 -23.83 -39.46 2.09
CA ILE A 717 -23.43 -38.10 1.69
C ILE A 717 -23.75 -37.85 0.22
N HIS A 718 -23.42 -38.82 -0.65
CA HIS A 718 -23.80 -38.75 -2.06
C HIS A 718 -25.31 -38.59 -2.23
N HIS A 719 -26.12 -39.43 -1.57
CA HIS A 719 -27.58 -39.36 -1.66
C HIS A 719 -28.14 -38.00 -1.17
N GLN A 720 -27.57 -37.44 -0.11
CA GLN A 720 -27.96 -36.11 0.40
C GLN A 720 -27.66 -35.00 -0.60
N ILE A 721 -26.48 -35.00 -1.23
CA ILE A 721 -26.11 -34.01 -2.26
C ILE A 721 -27.00 -34.15 -3.50
N THR A 722 -27.17 -35.35 -4.06
CA THR A 722 -28.04 -35.54 -5.24
C THR A 722 -29.49 -35.15 -4.96
N LYS A 723 -29.98 -35.42 -3.75
CA LYS A 723 -31.33 -35.02 -3.31
C LYS A 723 -31.47 -33.50 -3.12
N SER A 724 -30.45 -32.79 -2.67
CA SER A 724 -30.50 -31.32 -2.52
C SER A 724 -30.52 -30.62 -3.88
N HIS A 725 -29.78 -31.14 -4.86
CA HIS A 725 -29.71 -30.58 -6.21
C HIS A 725 -30.91 -30.93 -7.10
N SER A 726 -31.46 -32.15 -7.01
CA SER A 726 -32.63 -32.54 -7.84
C SER A 726 -33.89 -31.70 -7.60
N THR A 727 -34.00 -31.00 -6.46
CA THR A 727 -35.09 -30.03 -6.20
C THR A 727 -34.99 -28.71 -6.99
N THR A 728 -33.91 -28.43 -7.72
CA THR A 728 -33.71 -27.15 -8.44
C THR A 728 -33.69 -27.26 -9.98
N SER A 729 -33.72 -28.47 -10.56
CA SER A 729 -33.66 -28.69 -12.01
C SER A 729 -34.43 -29.95 -12.48
N PRO A 730 -35.62 -29.81 -13.10
CA PRO A 730 -36.47 -30.95 -13.47
C PRO A 730 -36.27 -31.42 -14.93
N THR A 731 -35.03 -31.69 -15.37
CA THR A 731 -34.75 -32.19 -16.73
C THR A 731 -33.66 -33.28 -16.80
N SER A 732 -34.10 -34.49 -17.14
CA SER A 732 -33.40 -35.58 -17.87
C SER A 732 -32.03 -36.10 -17.39
N ASP A 733 -32.01 -37.37 -16.93
CA ASP A 733 -31.06 -38.46 -17.23
C ASP A 733 -29.59 -38.13 -17.61
N VAL A 734 -28.89 -37.32 -16.80
CA VAL A 734 -27.44 -37.10 -16.96
C VAL A 734 -26.71 -37.27 -15.63
N ASP A 735 -26.08 -38.44 -15.49
CA ASP A 735 -24.93 -38.78 -14.62
C ASP A 735 -24.99 -38.27 -13.16
N ASP A 736 -25.25 -39.17 -12.20
CA ASP A 736 -25.31 -38.91 -10.73
C ASP A 736 -23.97 -38.47 -10.09
N ASP A 737 -23.01 -37.99 -10.89
CA ASP A 737 -21.67 -37.63 -10.45
C ASP A 737 -21.52 -36.12 -10.21
N ILE A 738 -21.26 -35.75 -8.96
CA ILE A 738 -21.09 -34.36 -8.52
C ILE A 738 -19.91 -33.64 -9.21
N PHE A 739 -18.94 -34.37 -9.75
CA PHE A 739 -17.79 -33.85 -10.50
C PHE A 739 -17.96 -33.88 -12.02
N ALA A 740 -19.14 -34.22 -12.56
CA ALA A 740 -19.37 -34.27 -14.01
C ALA A 740 -19.01 -32.94 -14.72
N GLU A 741 -19.36 -31.79 -14.15
CA GLU A 741 -19.04 -30.47 -14.72
C GLU A 741 -17.55 -30.10 -14.56
N ALA A 742 -16.92 -30.55 -13.47
CA ALA A 742 -15.48 -30.41 -13.28
C ALA A 742 -14.68 -31.19 -14.34
N ARG A 743 -15.13 -32.39 -14.70
CA ARG A 743 -14.53 -33.18 -15.80
C ARG A 743 -14.73 -32.55 -17.17
N LYS A 744 -15.90 -31.95 -17.45
CA LYS A 744 -16.09 -31.16 -18.69
C LYS A 744 -15.12 -29.98 -18.79
N SER A 745 -14.68 -29.45 -17.65
CA SER A 745 -13.65 -28.41 -17.54
C SER A 745 -12.21 -28.93 -17.70
N GLY A 746 -12.01 -30.21 -18.07
CA GLY A 746 -10.70 -30.82 -18.33
C GLY A 746 -9.99 -31.40 -17.10
N LEU A 747 -10.63 -31.43 -15.93
CA LEU A 747 -10.05 -31.97 -14.70
C LEU A 747 -10.22 -33.50 -14.62
N ASP A 748 -9.15 -34.21 -14.26
CA ASP A 748 -9.16 -35.67 -14.12
C ASP A 748 -9.60 -36.10 -12.71
N ILE A 749 -10.89 -35.92 -12.42
CA ILE A 749 -11.51 -36.28 -11.14
C ILE A 749 -12.53 -37.40 -11.37
N ARG A 750 -12.18 -38.59 -10.88
CA ARG A 750 -13.04 -39.77 -10.76
C ARG A 750 -13.82 -39.66 -9.46
N TYR A 751 -15.07 -40.08 -9.48
CA TYR A 751 -15.92 -40.16 -8.30
C TYR A 751 -16.16 -41.62 -7.93
N SER A 752 -16.28 -41.90 -6.64
CA SER A 752 -16.59 -43.22 -6.12
C SER A 752 -17.39 -43.10 -4.83
N ILE A 753 -18.19 -44.13 -4.55
CA ILE A 753 -19.11 -44.16 -3.43
C ILE A 753 -18.79 -45.39 -2.59
N VAL A 754 -18.82 -45.25 -1.26
CA VAL A 754 -18.54 -46.33 -0.31
C VAL A 754 -19.64 -46.43 0.74
N SER A 755 -20.00 -47.65 1.15
CA SER A 755 -20.94 -47.83 2.25
C SER A 755 -20.27 -47.54 3.59
N ASP A 756 -20.95 -46.81 4.47
CA ASP A 756 -20.52 -46.59 5.86
C ASP A 756 -20.99 -47.72 6.81
N GLY A 757 -21.62 -48.76 6.26
CA GLY A 757 -22.17 -49.90 7.02
C GLY A 757 -23.66 -49.77 7.36
N PHE A 758 -24.31 -48.65 7.03
CA PHE A 758 -25.74 -48.44 7.32
C PHE A 758 -26.57 -48.14 6.07
N PRO A 759 -27.82 -48.64 5.98
CA PRO A 759 -28.69 -48.33 4.86
C PRO A 759 -29.01 -46.82 4.78
N LEU A 760 -29.37 -46.33 3.60
CA LEU A 760 -29.74 -44.92 3.37
C LEU A 760 -30.90 -44.43 4.26
N GLY A 761 -31.80 -45.34 4.69
CA GLY A 761 -32.90 -45.03 5.60
C GLY A 761 -32.52 -44.91 7.08
N PHE A 762 -31.28 -45.25 7.46
CA PHE A 762 -30.81 -45.15 8.84
C PHE A 762 -30.54 -43.70 9.23
N ASP A 763 -31.21 -43.23 10.29
CA ASP A 763 -31.04 -41.88 10.80
C ASP A 763 -29.76 -41.77 11.64
N ARG A 764 -28.68 -41.37 10.97
CA ARG A 764 -27.33 -41.21 11.53
C ARG A 764 -27.26 -40.10 12.59
N SER A 765 -28.21 -39.15 12.58
CA SER A 765 -28.23 -38.04 13.54
C SER A 765 -28.95 -38.42 14.84
N LEU A 766 -30.04 -39.20 14.75
CA LEU A 766 -30.73 -39.76 15.92
C LEU A 766 -29.98 -40.93 16.56
N ASN A 767 -29.24 -41.71 15.76
CA ASN A 767 -28.49 -42.88 16.23
C ASN A 767 -26.97 -42.62 16.23
N HIS A 768 -26.59 -41.41 16.65
CA HIS A 768 -25.25 -40.86 16.64
C HIS A 768 -24.15 -41.86 17.05
N ASP A 769 -24.22 -42.41 18.27
CA ASP A 769 -23.13 -43.25 18.78
C ASP A 769 -22.99 -44.56 17.99
N GLN A 770 -24.10 -45.14 17.53
CA GLN A 770 -24.09 -46.33 16.67
C GLN A 770 -23.43 -46.02 15.32
N PHE A 771 -23.74 -44.87 14.73
CA PHE A 771 -23.11 -44.41 13.49
C PHE A 771 -21.59 -44.27 13.65
N PHE A 772 -21.14 -43.59 14.71
CA PHE A 772 -19.71 -43.42 14.96
C PHE A 772 -18.97 -44.72 15.31
N GLU A 773 -19.59 -45.69 16.01
CA GLU A 773 -19.00 -47.03 16.15
C GLU A 773 -18.89 -47.75 14.78
N GLY A 774 -19.84 -47.55 13.87
CA GLY A 774 -19.74 -48.08 12.50
C GLY A 774 -18.62 -47.43 11.67
N VAL A 775 -18.44 -46.10 11.76
CA VAL A 775 -17.29 -45.40 11.16
C VAL A 775 -15.96 -45.90 11.74
N LEU A 776 -15.93 -46.17 13.06
CA LEU A 776 -14.74 -46.64 13.77
C LEU A 776 -14.36 -48.10 13.45
N HIS A 777 -15.33 -49.01 13.28
CA HIS A 777 -15.07 -50.46 13.16
C HIS A 777 -15.45 -51.11 11.83
N VAL A 778 -16.43 -50.59 11.09
CA VAL A 778 -16.97 -51.21 9.86
C VAL A 778 -16.40 -50.55 8.61
N MET A 779 -16.36 -49.20 8.57
CA MET A 779 -16.00 -48.45 7.38
C MET A 779 -14.61 -48.82 6.82
N SER A 780 -13.64 -49.12 7.68
CA SER A 780 -12.28 -49.50 7.26
C SER A 780 -12.25 -50.71 6.31
N ALA A 781 -13.14 -51.69 6.48
CA ALA A 781 -13.20 -52.88 5.62
C ALA A 781 -13.73 -52.55 4.22
N HIS A 782 -14.74 -51.67 4.11
CA HIS A 782 -15.27 -51.22 2.82
C HIS A 782 -14.28 -50.30 2.09
N ILE A 783 -13.52 -49.47 2.82
CA ILE A 783 -12.47 -48.65 2.23
C ILE A 783 -11.32 -49.54 1.75
N ASP A 784 -10.93 -50.57 2.50
CA ASP A 784 -9.91 -51.53 2.09
C ASP A 784 -10.27 -52.23 0.76
N GLU A 785 -11.52 -52.69 0.62
CA GLU A 785 -12.03 -53.26 -0.63
C GLU A 785 -12.07 -52.22 -1.78
N LEU A 786 -12.52 -51.00 -1.51
CA LEU A 786 -12.56 -49.93 -2.51
C LEU A 786 -11.14 -49.58 -3.00
N VAL A 787 -10.18 -49.39 -2.08
CA VAL A 787 -8.78 -49.10 -2.40
C VAL A 787 -8.17 -50.27 -3.17
N ALA A 788 -8.46 -51.53 -2.80
CA ALA A 788 -8.04 -52.71 -3.58
C ALA A 788 -8.55 -52.69 -5.03
N ASN A 789 -9.72 -52.11 -5.28
CA ASN A 789 -10.30 -51.98 -6.61
C ASN A 789 -9.76 -50.77 -7.38
N ILE A 790 -9.53 -49.63 -6.72
CA ILE A 790 -8.85 -48.46 -7.31
C ILE A 790 -7.40 -48.80 -7.68
N PHE A 791 -6.71 -49.61 -6.86
CA PHE A 791 -5.32 -50.02 -7.10
C PHE A 791 -5.12 -50.83 -8.39
N LYS A 792 -6.19 -51.45 -8.91
CA LYS A 792 -6.19 -52.19 -10.19
C LYS A 792 -6.41 -51.28 -11.41
N GLN A 793 -6.74 -50.00 -11.20
CA GLN A 793 -6.97 -49.03 -12.27
C GLN A 793 -5.65 -48.41 -12.77
N SER A 794 -5.70 -47.78 -13.94
CA SER A 794 -4.57 -47.01 -14.49
C SER A 794 -4.86 -45.50 -14.47
N PRO A 795 -3.90 -44.63 -14.09
CA PRO A 795 -2.70 -44.98 -13.33
C PRO A 795 -3.08 -45.55 -11.93
N PRO A 796 -2.25 -46.41 -11.33
CA PRO A 796 -2.46 -46.84 -9.95
C PRO A 796 -2.29 -45.64 -9.00
N PRO A 797 -3.00 -45.62 -7.86
CA PRO A 797 -2.87 -44.58 -6.85
C PRO A 797 -1.45 -44.58 -6.27
N THR A 798 -0.94 -43.40 -5.95
CA THR A 798 0.36 -43.17 -5.30
C THR A 798 0.22 -42.56 -3.90
N CYS A 799 -0.95 -42.02 -3.57
CA CYS A 799 -1.21 -41.30 -2.32
C CYS A 799 -2.66 -41.53 -1.84
N LEU A 800 -2.84 -41.61 -0.52
CA LEU A 800 -4.12 -41.54 0.16
C LEU A 800 -4.18 -40.25 0.98
N ILE A 801 -5.12 -39.37 0.66
CA ILE A 801 -5.44 -38.16 1.43
C ILE A 801 -6.73 -38.43 2.20
N ALA A 802 -6.60 -38.72 3.49
CA ALA A 802 -7.72 -39.03 4.37
C ALA A 802 -7.93 -37.92 5.40
N ASP A 803 -9.18 -37.73 5.82
CA ASP A 803 -9.50 -36.83 6.92
C ASP A 803 -8.83 -37.29 8.22
N THR A 804 -8.31 -36.35 9.01
CA THR A 804 -7.62 -36.64 10.28
C THR A 804 -8.43 -37.50 11.24
N PHE A 805 -9.76 -37.39 11.26
CA PHE A 805 -10.58 -38.18 12.18
C PHE A 805 -10.70 -39.68 11.84
N TYR A 806 -10.11 -40.15 10.73
CA TYR A 806 -10.07 -41.58 10.41
C TYR A 806 -8.93 -42.33 11.13
N VAL A 807 -9.30 -43.45 11.76
CA VAL A 807 -8.40 -44.26 12.61
C VAL A 807 -7.63 -45.36 11.87
N TRP A 808 -7.74 -45.40 10.54
CA TRP A 808 -7.30 -46.51 9.68
C TRP A 808 -6.42 -46.06 8.51
N SER A 809 -6.13 -44.75 8.39
CA SER A 809 -5.42 -44.17 7.25
C SER A 809 -4.05 -44.79 7.06
N SER A 810 -3.26 -44.88 8.14
CA SER A 810 -1.91 -45.44 8.10
C SER A 810 -1.91 -46.94 7.77
N MET A 811 -2.91 -47.68 8.25
CA MET A 811 -3.03 -49.12 8.02
C MET A 811 -3.29 -49.44 6.55
N ILE A 812 -4.20 -48.71 5.90
CA ILE A 812 -4.50 -48.88 4.48
C ILE A 812 -3.34 -48.37 3.61
N SER A 813 -2.78 -47.19 3.92
CA SER A 813 -1.61 -46.66 3.19
C SER A 813 -0.42 -47.60 3.23
N ASN A 814 -0.09 -48.16 4.40
CA ASN A 814 0.98 -49.17 4.52
C ASN A 814 0.68 -50.46 3.74
N LYS A 815 -0.58 -50.94 3.76
CA LYS A 815 -0.98 -52.18 3.06
C LYS A 815 -0.81 -52.06 1.53
N TYR A 816 -1.07 -50.89 0.96
CA TYR A 816 -0.97 -50.64 -0.49
C TYR A 816 0.30 -49.88 -0.91
N ASN A 817 1.21 -49.59 0.03
CA ASN A 817 2.42 -48.79 -0.19
C ASN A 817 2.10 -47.43 -0.86
N LEU A 818 1.13 -46.71 -0.28
CA LEU A 818 0.73 -45.36 -0.66
C LEU A 818 1.33 -44.35 0.31
N VAL A 819 1.63 -43.14 -0.16
CA VAL A 819 1.94 -42.01 0.72
C VAL A 819 0.71 -41.65 1.55
N ASN A 820 0.84 -41.65 2.88
CA ASN A 820 -0.23 -41.37 3.83
C ASN A 820 -0.28 -39.87 4.16
N VAL A 821 -1.31 -39.17 3.67
CA VAL A 821 -1.51 -37.74 3.93
C VAL A 821 -2.76 -37.55 4.79
N SER A 822 -2.60 -36.90 5.94
CA SER A 822 -3.74 -36.48 6.76
C SER A 822 -4.13 -35.06 6.44
N PHE A 823 -5.42 -34.83 6.14
CA PHE A 823 -5.98 -33.51 5.94
C PHE A 823 -6.81 -33.07 7.15
N TRP A 824 -6.37 -31.98 7.77
CA TRP A 824 -7.07 -31.27 8.84
C TRP A 824 -7.82 -30.06 8.28
N THR A 825 -9.14 -30.03 8.47
CA THR A 825 -10.04 -29.04 7.85
C THR A 825 -10.26 -27.77 8.70
N GLU A 826 -9.77 -27.77 9.94
CA GLU A 826 -9.88 -26.70 10.94
C GLU A 826 -8.53 -25.93 11.12
N PRO A 827 -8.43 -24.90 12.00
CA PRO A 827 -7.16 -24.22 12.29
C PRO A 827 -6.10 -25.14 12.93
N ALA A 828 -4.82 -24.84 12.68
CA ALA A 828 -3.70 -25.63 13.19
C ALA A 828 -3.57 -25.55 14.73
N LEU A 829 -4.01 -24.46 15.35
CA LEU A 829 -4.14 -24.30 16.80
C LEU A 829 -5.03 -25.38 17.42
N VAL A 830 -6.12 -25.76 16.74
CA VAL A 830 -7.00 -26.84 17.22
C VAL A 830 -6.33 -28.20 17.04
N PHE A 831 -5.63 -28.40 15.92
CA PHE A 831 -4.86 -29.62 15.67
C PHE A 831 -3.81 -29.87 16.75
N THR A 832 -3.00 -28.86 17.09
CA THR A 832 -1.88 -29.03 18.02
C THR A 832 -2.34 -29.35 19.45
N LEU A 833 -3.52 -28.86 19.89
CA LEU A 833 -4.12 -29.21 21.17
C LEU A 833 -4.48 -30.70 21.26
N TYR A 834 -5.10 -31.27 20.22
CA TYR A 834 -5.37 -32.71 20.14
C TYR A 834 -4.08 -33.53 19.96
N TYR A 835 -3.14 -33.04 19.15
CA TYR A 835 -1.85 -33.70 18.90
C TYR A 835 -1.00 -33.83 20.18
N HIS A 836 -1.10 -32.85 21.08
CA HIS A 836 -0.43 -32.80 22.38
C HIS A 836 -1.36 -33.07 23.58
N ILE A 837 -2.42 -33.86 23.38
CA ILE A 837 -3.35 -34.25 24.46
C ILE A 837 -2.66 -35.01 25.60
N ASP A 838 -1.50 -35.63 25.34
CA ASP A 838 -0.61 -36.21 26.34
C ASP A 838 -0.01 -35.14 27.28
N LEU A 839 0.33 -33.95 26.78
CA LEU A 839 0.80 -32.83 27.60
C LEU A 839 -0.34 -32.23 28.43
N LEU A 840 -1.53 -32.08 27.84
CA LEU A 840 -2.73 -31.62 28.58
C LEU A 840 -3.06 -32.58 29.73
N LYS A 841 -2.97 -33.89 29.49
CA LYS A 841 -3.18 -34.93 30.51
C LYS A 841 -2.07 -34.95 31.57
N ALA A 842 -0.80 -34.80 31.18
CA ALA A 842 0.33 -34.79 32.10
C ALA A 842 0.28 -33.60 33.09
N ASN A 843 -0.24 -32.45 32.66
CA ASN A 843 -0.41 -31.25 33.49
C ASN A 843 -1.81 -31.18 34.17
N GLY A 844 -2.69 -32.16 33.92
CA GLY A 844 -4.00 -32.24 34.57
C GLY A 844 -5.08 -31.31 34.01
N HIS A 845 -4.91 -30.79 32.79
CA HIS A 845 -5.93 -29.99 32.09
C HIS A 845 -6.85 -30.84 31.20
N PHE A 846 -6.63 -32.16 31.14
CA PHE A 846 -7.47 -33.11 30.42
C PHE A 846 -7.67 -34.40 31.22
N ALA A 847 -8.87 -34.99 31.17
CA ALA A 847 -9.26 -36.20 31.89
C ALA A 847 -9.06 -36.14 33.42
N CYS A 848 -9.34 -34.98 34.04
CA CYS A 848 -9.32 -34.78 35.49
C CYS A 848 -10.73 -34.67 36.07
N ILE A 849 -10.88 -35.01 37.36
CA ILE A 849 -12.16 -35.02 38.09
C ILE A 849 -12.66 -33.59 38.36
N GLU A 850 -11.73 -32.66 38.57
CA GLU A 850 -12.00 -31.23 38.75
C GLU A 850 -11.39 -30.45 37.58
N ASN A 851 -12.15 -29.52 37.02
CA ASN A 851 -11.65 -28.64 35.97
C ASN A 851 -10.66 -27.64 36.57
N ARG A 852 -9.50 -27.50 35.91
CA ARG A 852 -8.48 -26.52 36.26
C ARG A 852 -8.76 -25.17 35.61
N ASP A 853 -8.45 -24.08 36.31
CA ASP A 853 -8.59 -22.70 35.85
C ASP A 853 -7.24 -22.02 35.52
N ASP A 854 -6.10 -22.67 35.79
CA ASP A 854 -4.77 -22.10 35.52
C ASP A 854 -4.36 -22.18 34.04
N ILE A 855 -3.49 -21.24 33.64
CA ILE A 855 -3.14 -20.97 32.25
C ILE A 855 -2.35 -22.13 31.62
N ILE A 856 -2.68 -22.47 30.37
CA ILE A 856 -1.98 -23.46 29.55
C ILE A 856 -0.96 -22.71 28.68
N ASP A 857 0.31 -22.77 29.04
CA ASP A 857 1.45 -22.12 28.34
C ASP A 857 2.53 -23.10 27.84
N TYR A 858 2.28 -24.41 27.99
CA TYR A 858 3.24 -25.49 27.75
C TYR A 858 3.03 -26.27 26.43
N ILE A 859 2.07 -25.88 25.59
CA ILE A 859 1.81 -26.54 24.30
C ILE A 859 2.69 -25.92 23.20
N PRO A 860 3.51 -26.71 22.47
CA PRO A 860 4.40 -26.18 21.42
C PRO A 860 3.66 -25.37 20.34
N GLY A 861 4.21 -24.19 20.03
CA GLY A 861 3.66 -23.26 19.03
C GLY A 861 2.43 -22.47 19.49
N VAL A 862 1.85 -22.79 20.64
CA VAL A 862 0.64 -22.15 21.17
C VAL A 862 1.01 -21.08 22.19
N ARG A 863 0.42 -19.89 22.04
CA ARG A 863 0.50 -18.85 23.07
C ARG A 863 -0.41 -19.19 24.24
N ALA A 864 -0.07 -18.71 25.44
CA ALA A 864 -0.84 -18.93 26.66
C ALA A 864 -2.37 -18.79 26.47
N ILE A 865 -3.13 -19.86 26.74
CA ILE A 865 -4.61 -19.90 26.69
C ILE A 865 -5.19 -20.24 28.07
N GLU A 866 -6.44 -19.84 28.32
CA GLU A 866 -7.16 -20.29 29.53
C GLU A 866 -7.88 -21.62 29.26
N PRO A 867 -8.04 -22.52 30.24
CA PRO A 867 -8.71 -23.82 30.02
C PRO A 867 -10.15 -23.69 29.51
N LYS A 868 -10.86 -22.63 29.91
CA LYS A 868 -12.21 -22.28 29.43
C LYS A 868 -12.26 -21.98 27.92
N ASP A 869 -11.11 -21.69 27.31
CA ASP A 869 -10.98 -21.37 25.89
C ASP A 869 -10.76 -22.62 25.01
N MET A 870 -10.48 -23.78 25.61
CA MET A 870 -10.43 -25.06 24.90
C MET A 870 -11.82 -25.52 24.43
N MET A 871 -11.84 -26.44 23.46
CA MET A 871 -13.09 -27.09 23.03
C MET A 871 -13.74 -27.86 24.19
N SER A 872 -15.07 -27.88 24.20
CA SER A 872 -15.93 -28.65 25.12
C SER A 872 -15.46 -30.07 25.40
N TYR A 873 -15.05 -30.82 24.36
CA TYR A 873 -14.56 -32.19 24.44
C TYR A 873 -13.26 -32.30 25.24
N LEU A 874 -12.37 -31.29 25.17
CA LEU A 874 -11.17 -31.24 26.02
C LEU A 874 -11.49 -30.83 27.47
N GLN A 875 -12.70 -30.34 27.75
CA GLN A 875 -13.19 -30.02 29.10
C GLN A 875 -14.17 -31.08 29.66
N ALA A 876 -14.38 -32.20 28.95
CA ALA A 876 -15.32 -33.25 29.36
C ALA A 876 -14.72 -34.15 30.45
N SER A 877 -15.46 -34.35 31.54
CA SER A 877 -15.10 -35.28 32.61
C SER A 877 -15.35 -36.75 32.25
N ASP A 878 -16.30 -37.02 31.34
CA ASP A 878 -16.54 -38.35 30.77
C ASP A 878 -15.84 -38.51 29.42
N ILE A 879 -14.69 -39.21 29.45
CA ILE A 879 -13.90 -39.57 28.27
C ILE A 879 -14.25 -40.97 27.71
N SER A 880 -15.31 -41.63 28.19
CA SER A 880 -15.69 -42.97 27.74
C SER A 880 -16.47 -43.00 26.42
N THR A 881 -16.96 -41.83 25.97
CA THR A 881 -17.79 -41.70 24.77
C THR A 881 -17.05 -42.10 23.49
N VAL A 882 -17.80 -42.53 22.46
CA VAL A 882 -17.24 -42.94 21.15
C VAL A 882 -16.45 -41.81 20.48
N VAL A 883 -16.85 -40.56 20.67
CA VAL A 883 -16.16 -39.37 20.14
C VAL A 883 -14.75 -39.26 20.70
N HIS A 884 -14.56 -39.39 22.03
CA HIS A 884 -13.23 -39.39 22.63
C HIS A 884 -12.38 -40.57 22.15
N ARG A 885 -12.97 -41.77 22.06
CA ARG A 885 -12.29 -42.96 21.50
C ARG A 885 -11.80 -42.76 20.08
N ILE A 886 -12.56 -42.02 19.25
CA ILE A 886 -12.16 -41.66 17.89
C ILE A 886 -11.05 -40.62 17.92
N ILE A 887 -11.20 -39.51 18.66
CA ILE A 887 -10.17 -38.45 18.78
C ILE A 887 -8.82 -39.05 19.19
N PHE A 888 -8.77 -39.88 20.24
CA PHE A 888 -7.51 -40.49 20.67
C PHE A 888 -6.87 -41.36 19.57
N LYS A 889 -7.65 -42.27 18.97
CA LYS A 889 -7.16 -43.18 17.93
C LYS A 889 -6.76 -42.46 16.64
N ALA A 890 -7.50 -41.41 16.27
CA ALA A 890 -7.22 -40.54 15.13
C ALA A 890 -5.88 -39.82 15.32
N PHE A 891 -5.65 -39.22 16.49
CA PHE A 891 -4.40 -38.54 16.80
C PHE A 891 -3.23 -39.48 17.17
N GLU A 892 -3.50 -40.77 17.43
CA GLU A 892 -2.50 -41.84 17.37
C GLU A 892 -2.17 -42.28 15.94
N ASP A 893 -3.13 -42.24 15.00
CA ASP A 893 -2.91 -42.61 13.60
C ASP A 893 -2.23 -41.50 12.79
N VAL A 894 -2.59 -40.24 13.04
CA VAL A 894 -1.98 -39.07 12.38
C VAL A 894 -0.48 -38.96 12.64
N LYS A 895 -0.01 -39.42 13.81
CA LYS A 895 1.41 -39.52 14.19
C LYS A 895 2.21 -40.53 13.33
N LYS A 896 1.53 -41.23 12.41
CA LYS A 896 2.08 -42.17 11.42
C LYS A 896 1.80 -41.73 9.97
N ALA A 897 1.34 -40.49 9.76
CA ALA A 897 1.22 -39.91 8.42
C ALA A 897 2.59 -39.47 7.91
N ASP A 898 2.83 -39.61 6.61
CA ASP A 898 4.04 -39.07 5.96
C ASP A 898 3.96 -37.54 5.87
N PHE A 899 2.74 -37.02 5.71
CA PHE A 899 2.45 -35.59 5.62
C PHE A 899 1.16 -35.23 6.35
N ILE A 900 1.15 -34.02 6.93
CA ILE A 900 -0.05 -33.36 7.43
C ILE A 900 -0.28 -32.09 6.62
N ILE A 901 -1.51 -31.88 6.19
CA ILE A 901 -1.96 -30.64 5.54
C ILE A 901 -3.08 -30.02 6.36
N CYS A 902 -3.02 -28.72 6.64
CA CYS A 902 -3.99 -27.98 7.44
C CYS A 902 -4.68 -26.91 6.59
N ASN A 903 -6.01 -26.80 6.67
CA ASN A 903 -6.81 -25.78 5.98
C ASN A 903 -6.69 -24.39 6.65
N THR A 904 -5.46 -23.87 6.75
CA THR A 904 -5.16 -22.58 7.40
C THR A 904 -4.13 -21.77 6.60
N VAL A 905 -3.88 -20.55 7.07
CA VAL A 905 -2.90 -19.58 6.56
C VAL A 905 -1.67 -19.60 7.47
N GLU A 906 -0.47 -19.83 6.92
CA GLU A 906 0.75 -19.83 7.73
C GLU A 906 0.99 -18.45 8.34
N GLU A 907 0.72 -17.35 7.64
CA GLU A 907 0.86 -15.99 8.17
C GLU A 907 -0.04 -15.68 9.38
N LEU A 908 -1.03 -16.53 9.70
CA LEU A 908 -1.88 -16.44 10.90
C LEU A 908 -1.44 -17.40 12.02
N GLU A 909 -0.85 -18.54 11.68
CA GLU A 909 -0.52 -19.63 12.62
C GLU A 909 0.94 -20.13 12.54
N HIS A 910 1.87 -19.28 12.09
CA HIS A 910 3.27 -19.65 11.81
C HIS A 910 3.98 -20.29 13.00
N GLU A 911 3.78 -19.81 14.23
CA GLU A 911 4.35 -20.43 15.43
C GLU A 911 3.85 -21.88 15.63
N THR A 912 2.56 -22.12 15.39
CA THR A 912 1.94 -23.45 15.47
C THR A 912 2.43 -24.38 14.36
N ILE A 913 2.45 -23.90 13.11
CA ILE A 913 2.89 -24.69 11.94
C ILE A 913 4.37 -25.06 12.10
N SER A 914 5.22 -24.13 12.51
CA SER A 914 6.65 -24.40 12.76
C SER A 914 6.85 -25.46 13.84
N ALA A 915 6.11 -25.39 14.96
CA ALA A 915 6.21 -26.38 16.04
C ALA A 915 5.74 -27.78 15.62
N LEU A 916 4.77 -27.88 14.71
CA LEU A 916 4.34 -29.15 14.12
C LEU A 916 5.35 -29.69 13.10
N GLN A 917 5.96 -28.82 12.28
CA GLN A 917 7.03 -29.16 11.34
C GLN A 917 8.27 -29.75 12.02
N GLU A 918 8.61 -29.31 13.24
CA GLU A 918 9.67 -29.93 14.06
C GLU A 918 9.37 -31.40 14.45
N LYS A 919 8.11 -31.84 14.36
CA LYS A 919 7.70 -33.22 14.70
C LYS A 919 7.48 -34.08 13.46
N GLN A 920 6.81 -33.55 12.44
CA GLN A 920 6.50 -34.25 11.20
C GLN A 920 6.20 -33.24 10.07
N PRO A 921 6.42 -33.60 8.79
CA PRO A 921 6.12 -32.73 7.65
C PRO A 921 4.68 -32.18 7.66
N THR A 922 4.53 -30.88 7.94
CA THR A 922 3.23 -30.22 8.15
C THR A 922 3.14 -28.96 7.29
N TYR A 923 2.05 -28.79 6.53
CA TYR A 923 1.86 -27.65 5.61
C TYR A 923 0.50 -26.99 5.82
N ALA A 924 0.47 -25.67 5.96
CA ALA A 924 -0.76 -24.89 5.82
C ALA A 924 -1.10 -24.74 4.33
N ILE A 925 -2.34 -25.03 3.90
CA ILE A 925 -2.71 -25.03 2.46
C ILE A 925 -3.97 -24.20 2.14
N GLY A 926 -4.51 -23.51 3.14
CA GLY A 926 -5.81 -22.84 3.09
C GLY A 926 -5.76 -21.30 3.24
N PRO A 927 -6.93 -20.68 3.47
CA PRO A 927 -8.24 -21.29 3.40
C PRO A 927 -8.55 -21.74 1.96
N ILE A 928 -9.09 -22.95 1.81
CA ILE A 928 -9.45 -23.48 0.50
C ILE A 928 -10.88 -23.07 0.16
N PHE A 929 -11.02 -22.03 -0.67
CA PHE A 929 -12.29 -21.48 -1.14
C PHE A 929 -12.58 -21.78 -2.62
N PRO A 930 -13.85 -21.76 -3.07
CA PRO A 930 -14.18 -21.75 -4.49
C PRO A 930 -13.70 -20.46 -5.17
N THR A 931 -13.38 -20.55 -6.47
CA THR A 931 -13.08 -19.39 -7.30
C THR A 931 -14.32 -18.50 -7.49
N GLY A 932 -14.43 -17.47 -6.66
CA GLY A 932 -15.61 -16.61 -6.55
C GLY A 932 -16.57 -17.15 -5.49
N PHE A 933 -16.69 -16.42 -4.39
CA PHE A 933 -17.38 -16.79 -3.13
C PHE A 933 -18.86 -17.23 -3.24
N THR A 934 -19.47 -17.22 -4.43
CA THR A 934 -20.93 -17.37 -4.60
C THR A 934 -21.39 -18.59 -5.39
N LYS A 935 -20.52 -19.28 -6.17
CA LYS A 935 -20.90 -20.51 -6.91
C LYS A 935 -19.74 -21.50 -7.06
N SER A 936 -19.89 -22.68 -6.45
CA SER A 936 -19.04 -23.84 -6.76
C SER A 936 -19.50 -24.54 -8.04
N VAL A 937 -18.55 -25.03 -8.84
CA VAL A 937 -18.80 -25.90 -10.01
C VAL A 937 -19.24 -27.31 -9.57
N VAL A 938 -18.85 -27.72 -8.36
CA VAL A 938 -19.16 -29.02 -7.76
C VAL A 938 -20.17 -28.85 -6.64
N ALA A 939 -21.18 -29.71 -6.62
CA ALA A 939 -22.21 -29.79 -5.60
C ALA A 939 -21.63 -30.22 -4.24
N THR A 940 -21.78 -29.39 -3.19
CA THR A 940 -21.23 -29.65 -1.84
C THR A 940 -22.25 -29.61 -0.70
N SER A 941 -23.47 -29.13 -0.95
CA SER A 941 -24.48 -28.93 0.10
C SER A 941 -25.33 -30.18 0.33
N LEU A 942 -25.40 -30.62 1.59
CA LEU A 942 -26.19 -31.79 2.01
C LEU A 942 -27.70 -31.47 2.16
N TRP A 943 -28.05 -30.19 2.02
CA TRP A 943 -29.38 -29.64 2.27
C TRP A 943 -29.82 -28.74 1.12
N SER A 944 -31.12 -28.65 0.87
CA SER A 944 -31.68 -27.75 -0.16
C SER A 944 -31.31 -26.29 0.12
N GLU A 945 -30.51 -25.69 -0.75
CA GLU A 945 -30.14 -24.28 -0.64
C GLU A 945 -31.32 -23.36 -0.96
N PHE A 946 -31.37 -22.22 -0.27
CA PHE A 946 -32.22 -21.09 -0.65
C PHE A 946 -31.32 -19.94 -1.04
N ASP A 947 -31.33 -19.57 -2.33
CA ASP A 947 -30.77 -18.29 -2.75
C ASP A 947 -31.52 -17.17 -2.02
N CYS A 948 -30.81 -16.55 -1.08
CA CYS A 948 -31.28 -15.40 -0.34
C CYS A 948 -30.57 -14.12 -0.75
N THR A 949 -29.72 -14.12 -1.78
CA THR A 949 -28.95 -12.95 -2.23
C THR A 949 -29.89 -11.80 -2.59
N GLN A 950 -30.91 -12.04 -3.42
CA GLN A 950 -31.94 -11.02 -3.71
C GLN A 950 -32.67 -10.51 -2.44
N TRP A 951 -32.83 -11.36 -1.42
CA TRP A 951 -33.43 -10.94 -0.15
C TRP A 951 -32.44 -10.13 0.70
N LEU A 952 -31.16 -10.51 0.74
CA LEU A 952 -30.08 -9.80 1.41
C LEU A 952 -29.85 -8.41 0.79
N ASP A 953 -29.88 -8.30 -0.54
CA ASP A 953 -29.76 -7.04 -1.28
C ASP A 953 -30.88 -6.05 -0.93
N THR A 954 -32.04 -6.53 -0.47
CA THR A 954 -33.14 -5.67 0.03
C THR A 954 -33.00 -5.28 1.51
N LYS A 955 -31.86 -5.55 2.16
CA LYS A 955 -31.65 -5.28 3.59
C LYS A 955 -30.57 -4.20 3.77
N PRO A 956 -30.79 -3.21 4.65
CA PRO A 956 -29.76 -2.24 4.99
C PRO A 956 -28.48 -2.91 5.53
N HIS A 957 -27.32 -2.33 5.26
CA HIS A 957 -26.05 -2.83 5.80
C HIS A 957 -26.10 -2.96 7.33
N GLY A 958 -25.58 -4.08 7.86
CA GLY A 958 -25.65 -4.42 9.29
C GLY A 958 -27.07 -4.74 9.82
N SER A 959 -28.10 -4.81 8.97
CA SER A 959 -29.45 -5.11 9.43
C SER A 959 -29.72 -6.61 9.63
N VAL A 960 -28.97 -7.50 8.98
CA VAL A 960 -29.15 -8.96 9.03
C VAL A 960 -28.28 -9.59 10.12
N LEU A 961 -28.83 -10.61 10.77
CA LEU A 961 -28.15 -11.48 11.74
C LEU A 961 -28.09 -12.88 11.12
N TYR A 962 -26.88 -13.40 10.94
CA TYR A 962 -26.67 -14.76 10.45
C TYR A 962 -26.37 -15.68 11.63
N VAL A 963 -27.05 -16.83 11.64
CA VAL A 963 -26.88 -17.88 12.65
C VAL A 963 -26.49 -19.17 11.94
N SER A 964 -25.30 -19.68 12.25
CA SER A 964 -24.86 -21.01 11.81
C SER A 964 -24.90 -21.96 13.01
N PHE A 965 -25.50 -23.13 12.80
CA PHE A 965 -25.43 -24.25 13.74
C PHE A 965 -24.29 -25.24 13.38
N GLY A 966 -23.60 -25.04 12.25
CA GLY A 966 -22.69 -26.04 11.68
C GLY A 966 -23.40 -27.28 11.14
N SER A 967 -22.62 -28.25 10.62
CA SER A 967 -23.15 -29.55 10.16
C SER A 967 -23.21 -30.62 11.25
N TYR A 968 -22.78 -30.29 12.47
CA TYR A 968 -22.71 -31.18 13.61
C TYR A 968 -23.13 -30.42 14.86
N ALA A 969 -24.42 -30.54 15.22
CA ALA A 969 -25.03 -29.70 16.24
C ALA A 969 -26.00 -30.48 17.14
N HIS A 970 -25.54 -30.85 18.34
CA HIS A 970 -26.40 -31.39 19.39
C HIS A 970 -26.91 -30.26 20.29
N VAL A 971 -27.89 -29.51 19.81
CA VAL A 971 -28.55 -28.44 20.59
C VAL A 971 -29.74 -29.02 21.35
N SER A 972 -29.78 -28.86 22.68
CA SER A 972 -30.96 -29.21 23.46
C SER A 972 -32.14 -28.27 23.16
N LYS A 973 -33.37 -28.71 23.45
CA LYS A 973 -34.57 -27.85 23.32
C LYS A 973 -34.45 -26.55 24.12
N ASN A 974 -33.78 -26.58 25.27
CA ASN A 974 -33.56 -25.43 26.13
C ASN A 974 -32.58 -24.44 25.49
N GLU A 975 -31.44 -24.91 24.98
CA GLU A 975 -30.47 -24.05 24.28
C GLU A 975 -31.06 -23.44 23.00
N ILE A 976 -31.89 -24.18 22.26
CA ILE A 976 -32.66 -23.63 21.13
C ILE A 976 -33.63 -22.53 21.60
N ALA A 977 -34.33 -22.73 22.72
CA ALA A 977 -35.22 -21.73 23.29
C ALA A 977 -34.46 -20.49 23.76
N GLU A 978 -33.26 -20.64 24.33
CA GLU A 978 -32.38 -19.52 24.70
C GLU A 978 -31.85 -18.77 23.49
N VAL A 979 -31.44 -19.46 22.42
CA VAL A 979 -31.07 -18.84 21.14
C VAL A 979 -32.26 -18.07 20.55
N ALA A 980 -33.45 -18.68 20.50
CA ALA A 980 -34.67 -18.01 20.04
C ALA A 980 -35.02 -16.78 20.89
N TYR A 981 -34.83 -16.85 22.21
CA TYR A 981 -35.03 -15.74 23.13
C TYR A 981 -34.01 -14.60 22.92
N GLY A 982 -32.73 -14.93 22.71
CA GLY A 982 -31.70 -13.94 22.36
C GLY A 982 -31.99 -13.25 21.02
N LEU A 983 -32.45 -14.02 20.02
CA LEU A 983 -32.91 -13.48 18.74
C LEU A 983 -34.13 -12.56 18.91
N LEU A 984 -35.06 -12.87 19.82
CA LEU A 984 -36.23 -12.04 20.15
C LEU A 984 -35.82 -10.70 20.78
N LEU A 985 -34.91 -10.73 21.75
CA LEU A 985 -34.40 -9.53 22.42
C LEU A 985 -33.56 -8.62 21.50
N SER A 986 -33.02 -9.14 20.38
CA SER A 986 -32.24 -8.34 19.42
C SER A 986 -33.03 -7.22 18.72
N GLY A 987 -34.36 -7.21 18.83
CA GLY A 987 -35.24 -6.19 18.22
C GLY A 987 -35.35 -6.25 16.69
N LYS A 988 -34.68 -7.22 16.04
CA LYS A 988 -34.67 -7.41 14.58
C LYS A 988 -35.98 -8.07 14.09
N GLN A 989 -37.06 -7.30 14.02
CA GLN A 989 -38.31 -7.79 13.44
C GLN A 989 -38.14 -8.19 11.97
N ASN A 990 -38.48 -9.45 11.64
CA ASN A 990 -39.53 -9.85 10.68
C ASN A 990 -39.35 -11.31 10.19
N LYS A 991 -40.42 -12.12 10.27
CA LYS A 991 -40.52 -13.55 9.87
C LYS A 991 -40.01 -14.61 10.88
N TRP A 992 -40.57 -14.58 12.09
CA TRP A 992 -40.46 -15.67 13.06
C TRP A 992 -40.88 -17.04 12.50
N ASP A 993 -41.90 -17.08 11.64
CA ASP A 993 -42.45 -18.33 11.11
C ASP A 993 -41.38 -19.15 10.35
N LYS A 994 -40.49 -18.49 9.59
CA LYS A 994 -39.38 -19.15 8.88
C LYS A 994 -38.25 -19.61 9.79
N VAL A 995 -38.00 -18.88 10.88
CA VAL A 995 -37.00 -19.24 11.89
C VAL A 995 -37.50 -20.46 12.67
N ALA A 996 -38.78 -20.46 13.07
CA ALA A 996 -39.43 -21.58 13.75
C ALA A 996 -39.54 -22.83 12.86
N GLU A 997 -39.82 -22.68 11.56
CA GLU A 997 -39.81 -23.80 10.60
C GLU A 997 -38.43 -24.47 10.51
N LYS A 998 -37.34 -23.68 10.41
CA LYS A 998 -35.97 -24.22 10.43
C LYS A 998 -35.63 -24.87 11.77
N ILE A 999 -35.99 -24.24 12.89
CA ILE A 999 -35.77 -24.78 14.24
C ILE A 999 -36.50 -26.12 14.43
N HIS A 1000 -37.76 -26.25 13.98
CA HIS A 1000 -38.52 -27.51 14.07
C HIS A 1000 -37.85 -28.63 13.27
N ARG A 1001 -37.35 -28.33 12.05
CA ARG A 1001 -36.57 -29.29 11.25
C ARG A 1001 -35.26 -29.71 11.93
N VAL A 1002 -34.56 -28.79 12.60
CA VAL A 1002 -33.34 -29.09 13.39
C VAL A 1002 -33.65 -29.98 14.61
N ILE A 1003 -34.83 -29.85 15.22
CA ILE A 1003 -35.29 -30.70 16.35
C ILE A 1003 -35.70 -32.12 15.89
N GLY A 1004 -35.60 -32.45 14.60
CA GLY A 1004 -35.82 -33.81 14.09
C GLY A 1004 -37.29 -34.24 13.99
N GLY A 1005 -38.23 -33.31 14.14
CA GLY A 1005 -39.66 -33.59 14.04
C GLY A 1005 -40.14 -33.81 12.61
N LYS A 1006 -40.10 -35.05 12.10
CA LYS A 1006 -40.86 -35.42 10.90
C LYS A 1006 -42.36 -35.43 11.19
N SER A 1007 -43.00 -34.28 10.98
CA SER A 1007 -44.44 -34.21 10.75
C SER A 1007 -44.69 -33.57 9.39
N ASN A 1008 -45.45 -34.27 8.53
CA ASN A 1008 -45.91 -33.75 7.25
C ASN A 1008 -47.23 -32.96 7.41
N ASP A 1009 -47.69 -32.71 8.65
CA ASP A 1009 -48.98 -32.09 8.92
C ASP A 1009 -48.79 -30.62 9.35
N ASP A 1010 -49.21 -29.70 8.48
CA ASP A 1010 -49.03 -28.26 8.63
C ASP A 1010 -49.72 -27.71 9.91
N ASP A 1011 -50.77 -28.40 10.39
CA ASP A 1011 -51.45 -28.08 11.63
C ASP A 1011 -50.68 -28.51 12.90
N GLU A 1012 -49.89 -29.60 12.83
CA GLU A 1012 -49.01 -29.99 13.94
C GLU A 1012 -47.79 -29.07 14.03
N LEU A 1013 -47.25 -28.64 12.88
CA LEU A 1013 -46.24 -27.58 12.82
C LEU A 1013 -46.77 -26.27 13.44
N ARG A 1014 -47.98 -25.83 13.07
CA ARG A 1014 -48.63 -24.65 13.68
C ARG A 1014 -48.91 -24.81 15.17
N LYS A 1015 -49.25 -26.01 15.63
CA LYS A 1015 -49.44 -26.33 17.06
C LYS A 1015 -48.13 -26.23 17.82
N ASN A 1016 -47.05 -26.82 17.31
CA ASN A 1016 -45.71 -26.75 17.90
C ASN A 1016 -45.17 -25.32 17.93
N ILE A 1017 -45.38 -24.52 16.87
CA ILE A 1017 -45.02 -23.09 16.84
C ILE A 1017 -45.80 -22.31 17.92
N LYS A 1018 -47.10 -22.58 18.10
CA LYS A 1018 -47.90 -21.99 19.19
C LYS A 1018 -47.44 -22.44 20.58
N GLU A 1019 -47.01 -23.69 20.72
CA GLU A 1019 -46.53 -24.26 21.98
C GLU A 1019 -45.17 -23.68 22.40
N VAL A 1020 -44.20 -23.61 21.47
CA VAL A 1020 -42.91 -22.92 21.67
C VAL A 1020 -43.12 -21.43 21.98
N LYS A 1021 -44.05 -20.77 21.26
CA LYS A 1021 -44.41 -19.37 21.55
C LYS A 1021 -45.00 -19.21 22.95
N ARG A 1022 -45.89 -20.12 23.38
CA ARG A 1022 -46.49 -20.12 24.73
C ARG A 1022 -45.45 -20.42 25.82
N GLU A 1023 -44.48 -21.29 25.57
CA GLU A 1023 -43.38 -21.54 26.51
C GLU A 1023 -42.43 -20.34 26.62
N LEU A 1024 -42.14 -19.65 25.52
CA LEU A 1024 -41.42 -18.36 25.54
C LEU A 1024 -42.21 -17.27 26.30
N GLU A 1025 -43.53 -17.16 26.08
CA GLU A 1025 -44.42 -16.24 26.79
C GLU A 1025 -44.55 -16.59 28.29
N ASN A 1026 -44.47 -17.86 28.67
CA ASN A 1026 -44.39 -18.27 30.07
C ASN A 1026 -43.01 -18.00 30.69
N ALA A 1027 -41.91 -18.29 30.00
CA ALA A 1027 -40.55 -18.03 30.48
C ALA A 1027 -40.29 -16.54 30.72
N LEU A 1028 -40.89 -15.67 29.90
CA LEU A 1028 -40.94 -14.22 30.06
C LEU A 1028 -41.52 -13.75 31.42
N SER A 1029 -42.24 -14.61 32.15
CA SER A 1029 -42.82 -14.28 33.45
C SER A 1029 -41.93 -14.61 34.65
N THR A 1030 -40.91 -15.46 34.51
CA THR A 1030 -40.37 -16.23 35.65
C THR A 1030 -38.86 -16.17 35.89
N VAL A 1031 -38.03 -15.73 34.94
CA VAL A 1031 -36.56 -15.80 35.10
C VAL A 1031 -35.86 -14.47 34.87
N GLY A 1032 -35.35 -13.88 35.95
CA GLY A 1032 -34.27 -12.90 35.89
C GLY A 1032 -32.92 -13.61 35.97
N SER A 1033 -32.11 -13.56 34.91
CA SER A 1033 -30.76 -14.15 34.88
C SER A 1033 -29.69 -13.19 34.38
N SER A 1034 -28.56 -13.14 35.11
CA SER A 1034 -27.42 -12.24 34.86
C SER A 1034 -26.58 -12.60 33.62
N VAL A 1035 -26.91 -13.69 32.93
CA VAL A 1035 -26.15 -14.20 31.77
C VAL A 1035 -26.40 -13.34 30.53
N VAL A 1036 -27.66 -12.99 30.25
CA VAL A 1036 -28.07 -12.21 29.05
C VAL A 1036 -27.43 -10.81 29.04
N ARG A 1037 -27.29 -10.18 30.23
CA ARG A 1037 -26.66 -8.85 30.35
C ARG A 1037 -25.17 -8.90 29.96
N ARG A 1038 -24.44 -9.95 30.34
CA ARG A 1038 -23.03 -10.15 29.94
C ARG A 1038 -22.85 -10.38 28.44
N CYS A 1039 -23.78 -11.08 27.77
CA CYS A 1039 -23.75 -11.22 26.31
C CYS A 1039 -23.94 -9.86 25.61
N LEU A 1040 -24.86 -9.02 26.10
CA LEU A 1040 -25.09 -7.67 25.55
C LEU A 1040 -23.89 -6.74 25.78
N ASP A 1041 -23.30 -6.77 26.98
CA ASP A 1041 -22.11 -5.96 27.30
C ASP A 1041 -20.91 -6.31 26.40
N SER A 1042 -20.74 -7.61 26.06
CA SER A 1042 -19.67 -8.05 25.17
C SER A 1042 -19.90 -7.70 23.69
N VAL A 1043 -21.15 -7.70 23.23
CA VAL A 1043 -21.53 -7.24 21.88
C VAL A 1043 -21.31 -5.73 21.72
N HIS A 1044 -21.46 -4.95 22.80
CA HIS A 1044 -21.19 -3.51 22.77
C HIS A 1044 -19.69 -3.14 22.76
N GLN A 1045 -18.79 -4.05 23.13
CA GLN A 1045 -17.34 -3.79 23.22
C GLN A 1045 -16.51 -4.22 22.00
N SER A 1046 -17.06 -5.08 21.12
CA SER A 1046 -16.26 -5.76 20.08
C SER A 1046 -15.94 -4.93 18.83
N GLY A 1047 -16.75 -3.93 18.47
CA GLY A 1047 -16.41 -2.93 17.45
C GLY A 1047 -16.18 -3.48 16.02
N ILE A 1048 -16.85 -4.56 15.63
CA ILE A 1048 -16.73 -5.19 14.31
C ILE A 1048 -17.71 -4.53 13.32
N THR A 1049 -17.24 -4.22 12.11
CA THR A 1049 -18.00 -3.57 11.04
C THR A 1049 -18.23 -4.47 9.83
N ASN A 1050 -19.01 -5.55 9.97
CA ASN A 1050 -19.86 -6.09 8.90
C ASN A 1050 -20.77 -7.22 9.43
N GLY A 1051 -22.02 -6.87 9.74
CA GLY A 1051 -23.00 -7.80 10.30
C GLY A 1051 -22.72 -8.23 11.75
N TYR A 1052 -23.68 -8.92 12.35
CA TYR A 1052 -23.45 -9.71 13.57
C TYR A 1052 -23.44 -11.18 13.14
N PHE A 1053 -22.34 -11.87 13.42
CA PHE A 1053 -22.20 -13.31 13.19
C PHE A 1053 -22.39 -14.01 14.54
N ILE A 1054 -23.35 -14.94 14.61
CA ILE A 1054 -23.47 -15.86 15.73
C ILE A 1054 -23.26 -17.27 15.19
N GLU A 1055 -22.04 -17.76 15.34
CA GLU A 1055 -21.73 -19.16 15.11
C GLU A 1055 -22.00 -19.94 16.39
N THR A 1056 -23.17 -20.55 16.47
CA THR A 1056 -23.49 -21.52 17.53
C THR A 1056 -22.92 -22.88 17.12
N ASN A 1057 -21.60 -23.05 17.25
CA ASN A 1057 -21.05 -24.40 17.29
C ASN A 1057 -21.60 -25.06 18.56
N ALA A 1058 -22.49 -26.04 18.40
CA ALA A 1058 -23.31 -26.56 19.50
C ALA A 1058 -22.53 -27.57 20.34
N THR A 1059 -21.54 -27.05 21.05
CA THR A 1059 -21.00 -27.51 22.34
C THR A 1059 -20.06 -26.41 22.88
N SER A 1060 -20.67 -25.45 23.60
CA SER A 1060 -20.04 -24.42 24.47
C SER A 1060 -19.06 -23.38 23.89
N THR A 1061 -18.96 -23.17 22.57
CA THR A 1061 -18.08 -22.11 22.00
C THR A 1061 -18.61 -20.66 22.14
N PHE A 1062 -19.37 -20.36 23.20
CA PHE A 1062 -19.82 -18.98 23.53
C PHE A 1062 -18.94 -18.29 24.59
N ARG A 1063 -18.03 -19.03 25.26
CA ARG A 1063 -17.03 -18.45 26.18
C ARG A 1063 -15.67 -18.24 25.49
N SER A 1064 -15.11 -19.29 24.89
CA SER A 1064 -13.79 -19.30 24.25
C SER A 1064 -13.55 -18.14 23.27
N ILE A 1065 -14.37 -18.05 22.21
CA ILE A 1065 -14.20 -17.04 21.15
C ILE A 1065 -14.23 -15.60 21.72
N VAL A 1066 -14.95 -15.36 22.81
CA VAL A 1066 -15.05 -14.02 23.41
C VAL A 1066 -13.81 -13.67 24.26
N SER A 1067 -13.13 -14.63 24.89
CA SER A 1067 -11.87 -14.38 25.62
C SER A 1067 -10.71 -14.08 24.67
N THR A 1068 -10.57 -14.86 23.59
CA THR A 1068 -9.39 -14.81 22.71
C THR A 1068 -9.30 -13.51 21.89
N PHE A 1069 -10.39 -12.73 21.79
CA PHE A 1069 -10.41 -11.41 21.15
C PHE A 1069 -9.79 -10.25 21.97
N GLN A 1070 -9.11 -10.53 23.09
CA GLN A 1070 -8.30 -9.53 23.84
C GLN A 1070 -6.82 -9.44 23.44
N LEU A 1071 -6.45 -9.82 22.22
CA LEU A 1071 -5.25 -9.33 21.52
C LEU A 1071 -5.63 -8.62 20.20
N PRO A 1072 -4.83 -7.66 19.71
CA PRO A 1072 -5.39 -6.34 19.40
C PRO A 1072 -6.04 -6.17 18.01
N ARG A 1073 -7.36 -5.92 17.99
CA ARG A 1073 -8.12 -5.08 17.02
C ARG A 1073 -7.64 -5.11 15.55
N ARG A 1074 -7.40 -6.29 14.96
CA ARG A 1074 -6.87 -6.40 13.58
C ARG A 1074 -7.48 -7.46 12.66
N ILE A 1075 -8.50 -8.18 13.10
CA ILE A 1075 -8.99 -9.37 12.37
C ILE A 1075 -10.18 -9.05 11.43
N GLY A 1076 -10.83 -7.90 11.61
CA GLY A 1076 -11.94 -7.47 10.74
C GLY A 1076 -11.56 -7.01 9.32
N SER A 1077 -10.28 -7.04 8.93
CA SER A 1077 -9.81 -6.54 7.62
C SER A 1077 -9.28 -7.63 6.68
N CYS A 1078 -9.49 -8.92 6.99
CA CYS A 1078 -9.03 -10.05 6.18
C CYS A 1078 -10.18 -10.87 5.56
N PHE A 1079 -11.43 -10.44 5.73
CA PHE A 1079 -12.64 -11.13 5.22
C PHE A 1079 -13.43 -10.32 4.17
N ASP A 1080 -12.92 -9.15 3.76
CA ASP A 1080 -13.50 -8.27 2.72
C ASP A 1080 -12.55 -8.14 1.49
N SER A 1081 -11.85 -9.23 1.12
CA SER A 1081 -10.98 -9.31 -0.07
C SER A 1081 -11.36 -10.47 -0.99
#